data_AF-A0AAE0QB56-F1
#
_entry.id   AF-A0AAE0QB56-F1
#
_cell.length_a   1.000
_cell.length_b   1.000
_cell.length_c   1.000
_cell.angle_alpha   90.00
_cell.angle_beta   90.00
_cell.angle_gamma   90.00
#
_symmetry.space_group_name_H-M   'P 1'
#
loop_
_entity.id
_entity.type
_entity.pdbx_description
1 polymer ?
#
loop_
_entity_poly.entity_id
_entity_poly.type
_entity_poly.pdbx_seq_one_letter_code
_entity_poly.pdbx_strand_id
1 'polypeptide(L)'
;MAASVSHLCLYVLGVVMVGSVARCDFIESHFGAYMPGDIVIGIVGSVHSKVQNLENRTSPGLYTCTDFDQIPFVASLVVFHTIEEINNLSFLPGIKLGYLMCDACVYGTKALDCVERMLAINGPPTLLPDYSNFTSPIKALLGERYSELSIPIAKLLSLYMIPQISCTSTAPALSDKLRYASFFRVVPSDLYQTKALAKLMSHYSWNWIGVVTLDDDYGRAVLENFVQDAQNEHVCLHYQKILPNYLGSADIQERIINVADQIESSNATVVLLILRPELVQMIFQEMIKRNLSRVWISSDAWSTARFLMKMKDINKVGDIFGFTFITGDIPGFADYVQNIRPSPGARNDFITEYKQMRSNCTQGQQSQNPFFSYCNNTDDSFLLQTVDLTEAYGQRVAVYAIVHAIKKFLKCDDTSCSKDTNFLPWKLISILRNMKFTVDDQTYYFNKNGDFENGYDLIMWKKNGDERILDVVGQYLISNNSINVYEQKVSWFNNTHNYIVKDWILTNVHLSLQIKVPESRCSKKCPKGTHKHILNITCCHTCIKCAAGEYSDQEDQASCTKCLNGTSNADSTKCVEWKDCEGTYVAKAQLLAEELQADVSSGEPDLVTWIVERCIVAEDIRLNLLTSDCPLQMDVH
;
A
#
# COMPACT_ATOMS: atom_id res chain seq x y z
N MET A 1 24.68 74.75 -48.66
CA MET A 1 24.85 73.79 -47.53
C MET A 1 23.65 73.84 -46.59
N ALA A 2 22.44 73.50 -47.08
CA ALA A 2 21.22 73.48 -46.25
C ALA A 2 20.12 72.54 -46.80
N ALA A 3 20.50 71.51 -47.58
CA ALA A 3 19.52 70.59 -48.19
C ALA A 3 19.90 69.10 -48.07
N SER A 4 21.03 68.74 -47.45
CA SER A 4 21.46 67.34 -47.31
C SER A 4 21.38 66.79 -45.87
N VAL A 5 20.84 67.57 -44.92
CA VAL A 5 20.77 67.17 -43.50
C VAL A 5 19.36 66.71 -43.09
N SER A 6 18.32 67.07 -43.85
CA SER A 6 16.93 66.68 -43.54
C SER A 6 16.58 65.24 -43.91
N HIS A 7 17.20 64.67 -44.95
CA HIS A 7 16.93 63.28 -45.36
C HIS A 7 17.63 62.22 -44.50
N LEU A 8 18.74 62.58 -43.83
CA LEU A 8 19.43 61.66 -42.94
C LEU A 8 18.73 61.55 -41.57
N CYS A 9 18.11 62.63 -41.08
CA CYS A 9 17.34 62.58 -39.82
C CYS A 9 16.04 61.79 -39.93
N LEU A 10 15.35 61.81 -41.08
CA LEU A 10 14.14 61.00 -41.29
C LEU A 10 14.43 59.50 -41.45
N TYR A 11 15.58 59.13 -42.03
CA TYR A 11 16.00 57.73 -42.08
C TYR A 11 16.45 57.21 -40.71
N VAL A 12 17.10 58.04 -39.88
CA VAL A 12 17.49 57.63 -38.52
C VAL A 12 16.28 57.56 -37.58
N LEU A 13 15.29 58.45 -37.70
CA LEU A 13 14.02 58.34 -36.93
C LEU A 13 13.14 57.17 -37.41
N GLY A 14 13.15 56.85 -38.70
CA GLY A 14 12.44 55.67 -39.23
C GLY A 14 13.09 54.33 -38.84
N VAL A 15 14.41 54.29 -38.68
CA VAL A 15 15.12 53.06 -38.26
C VAL A 15 15.11 52.90 -36.73
N VAL A 16 15.03 53.98 -35.95
CA VAL A 16 14.91 53.89 -34.48
C VAL A 16 13.49 53.52 -34.03
N MET A 17 12.44 53.89 -34.81
CA MET A 17 11.05 53.51 -34.49
C MET A 17 10.63 52.13 -35.03
N VAL A 18 11.45 51.45 -35.83
CA VAL A 18 11.23 50.05 -36.25
C VAL A 18 12.02 49.05 -35.36
N GLY A 19 12.96 49.54 -34.55
CA GLY A 19 13.76 48.74 -33.62
C GLY A 19 13.14 48.50 -32.23
N SER A 20 11.94 49.03 -31.97
CA SER A 20 11.19 48.81 -30.73
C SER A 20 9.78 48.27 -31.01
N VAL A 21 9.67 47.41 -32.03
CA VAL A 21 8.78 46.26 -31.85
C VAL A 21 9.46 45.46 -30.76
N ALA A 22 9.04 45.65 -29.52
CA ALA A 22 9.16 44.60 -28.53
C ALA A 22 8.59 43.37 -29.25
N ARG A 23 9.46 42.49 -29.74
CA ARG A 23 9.07 41.11 -29.88
C ARG A 23 8.54 40.80 -28.50
N CYS A 24 7.22 40.71 -28.39
CA CYS A 24 6.66 39.72 -27.50
C CYS A 24 7.28 38.43 -28.04
N ASP A 25 8.51 38.13 -27.61
CA ASP A 25 9.03 36.79 -27.66
C ASP A 25 7.96 36.05 -26.88
N PHE A 26 7.08 35.39 -27.63
CA PHE A 26 6.15 34.44 -27.09
C PHE A 26 7.07 33.40 -26.48
N ILE A 27 7.42 33.59 -25.21
CA ILE A 27 8.04 32.54 -24.41
C ILE A 27 7.04 31.41 -24.57
N GLU A 28 7.43 30.36 -25.30
CA GLU A 28 6.63 29.15 -25.39
C GLU A 28 6.19 28.82 -23.96
N SER A 29 4.88 28.73 -23.78
CA SER A 29 4.31 28.47 -22.47
C SER A 29 4.95 27.20 -21.94
N HIS A 30 5.80 27.32 -20.92
CA HIS A 30 6.44 26.18 -20.27
C HIS A 30 5.41 25.33 -19.51
N PHE A 31 4.19 25.87 -19.35
CA PHE A 31 3.04 25.20 -18.78
C PHE A 31 2.22 24.56 -19.89
N GLY A 32 1.95 23.26 -19.76
CA GLY A 32 1.12 22.51 -20.69
C GLY A 32 -0.38 22.75 -20.51
N ALA A 33 -0.81 23.35 -19.40
CA ALA A 33 -2.15 23.91 -19.29
C ALA A 33 -2.18 25.21 -18.47
N TYR A 34 -3.04 26.13 -18.86
CA TYR A 34 -3.19 27.44 -18.23
C TYR A 34 -4.60 27.99 -18.40
N MET A 35 -5.13 28.59 -17.35
CA MET A 35 -6.33 29.43 -17.40
C MET A 35 -6.11 30.70 -16.55
N PRO A 36 -6.33 31.90 -17.10
CA PRO A 36 -6.21 33.14 -16.34
C PRO A 36 -7.32 33.26 -15.29
N GLY A 37 -6.97 33.85 -14.14
CA GLY A 37 -7.88 34.21 -13.06
C GLY A 37 -7.25 35.24 -12.12
N ASP A 38 -8.07 35.82 -11.24
CA ASP A 38 -7.64 36.78 -10.23
C ASP A 38 -6.77 36.12 -9.15
N ILE A 39 -7.00 34.83 -8.90
CA ILE A 39 -6.19 33.97 -8.02
C ILE A 39 -5.82 32.70 -8.79
N VAL A 40 -4.53 32.39 -8.85
CA VAL A 40 -4.02 31.24 -9.60
C VAL A 40 -3.57 30.13 -8.67
N ILE A 41 -3.96 28.89 -8.98
CA ILE A 41 -3.50 27.67 -8.30
C ILE A 41 -2.46 26.98 -9.20
N GLY A 42 -1.29 26.66 -8.63
CA GLY A 42 -0.27 25.87 -9.32
C GLY A 42 -0.61 24.39 -9.27
N ILE A 43 -0.34 23.65 -10.34
CA ILE A 43 -0.59 22.21 -10.44
C ILE A 43 0.67 21.56 -11.00
N VAL A 44 1.30 20.68 -10.23
CA VAL A 44 2.39 19.83 -10.73
C VAL A 44 1.86 18.41 -10.79
N GLY A 45 1.74 17.86 -12.00
CA GLY A 45 1.26 16.51 -12.22
C GLY A 45 2.12 15.78 -13.23
N SER A 46 2.42 14.51 -13.00
CA SER A 46 3.18 13.69 -13.94
C SER A 46 2.29 13.03 -14.98
N VAL A 47 1.85 13.78 -16.00
CA VAL A 47 1.01 13.23 -17.09
C VAL A 47 1.81 12.35 -18.06
N HIS A 48 3.14 12.36 -17.94
CA HIS A 48 4.04 11.43 -18.58
C HIS A 48 4.81 10.62 -17.53
N SER A 49 5.16 9.37 -17.86
CA SER A 49 5.88 8.48 -16.94
C SER A 49 7.40 8.44 -17.16
N LYS A 50 7.94 9.09 -18.21
CA LYS A 50 9.39 9.12 -18.51
C LYS A 50 9.89 10.45 -19.04
N VAL A 51 11.20 10.66 -18.88
CA VAL A 51 11.98 11.72 -19.52
C VAL A 51 13.05 11.11 -20.42
N GLN A 52 13.10 11.50 -21.68
CA GLN A 52 14.08 10.94 -22.62
C GLN A 52 15.51 11.35 -22.29
N ASN A 53 16.46 10.45 -22.60
CA ASN A 53 17.91 10.69 -22.58
C ASN A 53 18.47 11.18 -21.23
N LEU A 54 17.87 10.78 -20.10
CA LEU A 54 18.35 11.15 -18.77
C LEU A 54 19.81 10.73 -18.50
N GLU A 55 20.19 9.49 -18.86
CA GLU A 55 21.52 8.94 -18.58
C GLU A 55 22.65 9.64 -19.36
N ASN A 56 22.35 10.19 -20.53
CA ASN A 56 23.33 10.84 -21.42
C ASN A 56 23.37 12.37 -21.25
N ARG A 57 22.64 12.90 -20.26
CA ARG A 57 22.49 14.35 -20.08
C ARG A 57 23.75 14.95 -19.44
N THR A 58 24.44 15.80 -20.20
CA THR A 58 25.66 16.50 -19.75
C THR A 58 25.49 18.02 -19.68
N SER A 59 24.35 18.56 -20.13
CA SER A 59 24.06 20.00 -20.16
C SER A 59 22.62 20.32 -19.73
N PRO A 60 22.35 21.53 -19.22
CA PRO A 60 21.01 21.97 -18.82
C PRO A 60 20.15 22.32 -20.05
N GLY A 61 19.61 21.30 -20.72
CA GLY A 61 18.64 21.44 -21.82
C GLY A 61 17.18 21.30 -21.35
N LEU A 62 16.24 21.48 -22.27
CA LEU A 62 14.82 21.16 -22.02
C LEU A 62 14.63 19.67 -21.72
N TYR A 63 13.57 19.35 -20.97
CA TYR A 63 13.17 17.97 -20.70
C TYR A 63 12.12 17.52 -21.71
N THR A 64 12.41 16.44 -22.44
CA THR A 64 11.44 15.81 -23.34
C THR A 64 10.74 14.68 -22.61
N CYS A 65 9.43 14.80 -22.44
CA CYS A 65 8.62 13.81 -21.74
C CYS A 65 7.91 12.87 -22.70
N THR A 66 7.75 11.63 -22.26
CA THR A 66 7.14 10.55 -23.05
C THR A 66 6.40 9.58 -22.18
N ASP A 67 5.63 8.69 -22.82
CA ASP A 67 4.74 7.72 -22.19
C ASP A 67 3.61 8.41 -21.43
N PHE A 68 2.61 8.88 -22.18
CA PHE A 68 1.44 9.58 -21.64
C PHE A 68 0.64 8.64 -20.73
N ASP A 69 0.47 9.03 -19.47
CA ASP A 69 -0.28 8.29 -18.44
C ASP A 69 -1.67 8.90 -18.26
N GLN A 70 -2.67 8.04 -18.43
CA GLN A 70 -4.08 8.40 -18.38
C GLN A 70 -4.58 8.66 -16.95
N ILE A 71 -4.00 7.99 -15.94
CA ILE A 71 -4.42 8.16 -14.54
C ILE A 71 -4.17 9.60 -14.03
N PRO A 72 -2.94 10.14 -14.09
CA PRO A 72 -2.64 11.50 -13.67
C PRO A 72 -3.23 12.55 -14.61
N PHE A 73 -3.46 12.21 -15.88
CA PHE A 73 -4.21 13.08 -16.79
C PHE A 73 -5.66 13.26 -16.34
N VAL A 74 -6.39 12.17 -16.06
CA VAL A 74 -7.76 12.22 -15.53
C VAL A 74 -7.81 12.95 -14.18
N ALA A 75 -6.84 12.69 -13.29
CA ALA A 75 -6.73 13.41 -12.03
C ALA A 75 -6.61 14.94 -12.25
N SER A 76 -5.85 15.36 -13.26
CA SER A 76 -5.71 16.78 -13.62
C SER A 76 -7.00 17.36 -14.21
N LEU A 77 -7.74 16.58 -15.01
CA LEU A 77 -9.06 16.97 -15.51
C LEU A 77 -10.07 17.21 -14.38
N VAL A 78 -10.03 16.44 -13.28
CA VAL A 78 -10.87 16.71 -12.10
C VAL A 78 -10.56 18.08 -11.51
N VAL A 79 -9.29 18.46 -11.42
CA VAL A 79 -8.89 19.79 -10.92
C VAL A 79 -9.48 20.89 -11.81
N PHE A 80 -9.34 20.77 -13.14
CA PHE A 80 -9.88 21.76 -14.07
C PHE A 80 -11.39 21.85 -13.99
N HIS A 81 -12.07 20.71 -14.05
CA HIS A 81 -13.52 20.64 -13.95
C HIS A 81 -14.04 21.27 -12.65
N THR A 82 -13.38 20.98 -11.52
CA THR A 82 -13.77 21.52 -10.21
C THR A 82 -13.56 23.04 -10.16
N ILE A 83 -12.45 23.56 -10.68
CA ILE A 83 -12.21 25.02 -10.74
C ILE A 83 -13.25 25.71 -11.64
N GLU A 84 -13.57 25.11 -12.79
CA GLU A 84 -14.59 25.63 -13.71
C GLU A 84 -15.99 25.63 -13.07
N GLU A 85 -16.36 24.56 -12.37
CA GLU A 85 -17.61 24.46 -11.61
C GLU A 85 -17.71 25.55 -10.53
N ILE A 86 -16.65 25.72 -9.72
CA ILE A 86 -16.57 26.74 -8.66
C ILE A 86 -16.75 28.15 -9.23
N ASN A 87 -16.11 28.44 -10.38
CA ASN A 87 -16.27 29.70 -11.09
C ASN A 87 -17.71 29.91 -11.58
N ASN A 88 -18.34 28.87 -12.16
CA ASN A 88 -19.70 28.95 -12.68
C ASN A 88 -20.75 29.12 -11.57
N LEU A 89 -20.54 28.48 -10.42
CA LEU A 89 -21.40 28.62 -9.24
C LEU A 89 -21.19 29.94 -8.49
N SER A 90 -20.21 30.76 -8.89
CA SER A 90 -19.84 32.00 -8.18
C SER A 90 -19.56 31.77 -6.68
N PHE A 91 -18.94 30.64 -6.34
CA PHE A 91 -18.66 30.28 -4.94
C PHE A 91 -17.76 31.29 -4.22
N LEU A 92 -16.92 31.99 -5.00
CA LEU A 92 -16.19 33.20 -4.62
C LEU A 92 -16.76 34.39 -5.41
N PRO A 93 -17.79 35.11 -4.91
CA PRO A 93 -18.45 36.15 -5.68
C PRO A 93 -17.50 37.26 -6.14
N GLY A 94 -17.48 37.50 -7.46
CA GLY A 94 -16.65 38.53 -8.08
C GLY A 94 -15.16 38.19 -8.21
N ILE A 95 -14.77 36.93 -7.97
CA ILE A 95 -13.39 36.46 -8.09
C ILE A 95 -13.36 35.23 -9.01
N LYS A 96 -12.54 35.28 -10.05
CA LYS A 96 -12.29 34.15 -10.94
C LYS A 96 -11.04 33.39 -10.50
N LEU A 97 -11.16 32.09 -10.29
CA LEU A 97 -10.01 31.21 -10.11
C LEU A 97 -9.38 30.86 -11.45
N GLY A 98 -8.05 30.85 -11.49
CA GLY A 98 -7.23 30.38 -12.60
C GLY A 98 -6.29 29.26 -12.16
N TYR A 99 -5.55 28.70 -13.12
CA TYR A 99 -4.56 27.66 -12.84
C TYR A 99 -3.37 27.70 -13.80
N LEU A 100 -2.24 27.16 -13.34
CA LEU A 100 -1.04 26.87 -14.12
C LEU A 100 -0.66 25.41 -13.88
N MET A 101 -0.54 24.60 -14.93
CA MET A 101 -0.12 23.21 -14.84
C MET A 101 1.20 22.95 -15.55
N CYS A 102 2.13 22.31 -14.85
CA CYS A 102 3.40 21.83 -15.39
C CYS A 102 3.51 20.31 -15.23
N ASP A 103 4.08 19.67 -16.25
CA ASP A 103 4.31 18.23 -16.25
C ASP A 103 5.69 17.88 -15.71
N ALA A 104 5.75 17.18 -14.57
CA ALA A 104 7.01 16.77 -13.94
C ALA A 104 7.61 15.48 -14.50
N CYS A 105 6.82 14.69 -15.24
CA CYS A 105 7.25 13.47 -15.92
C CYS A 105 7.93 12.43 -15.01
N VAL A 106 7.49 12.34 -13.75
CA VAL A 106 8.06 11.46 -12.72
C VAL A 106 9.57 11.68 -12.54
N TYR A 107 10.02 12.93 -12.66
CA TYR A 107 11.42 13.30 -12.45
C TYR A 107 11.56 14.49 -11.50
N GLY A 108 12.14 14.25 -10.33
CA GLY A 108 12.25 15.25 -9.25
C GLY A 108 12.90 16.57 -9.66
N THR A 109 13.95 16.53 -10.50
CA THR A 109 14.60 17.78 -10.97
C THR A 109 13.69 18.59 -11.90
N LYS A 110 12.88 17.94 -12.75
CA LYS A 110 11.89 18.64 -13.58
C LYS A 110 10.75 19.18 -12.73
N ALA A 111 10.34 18.46 -11.69
CA ALA A 111 9.36 18.93 -10.72
C ALA A 111 9.81 20.24 -10.04
N LEU A 112 11.10 20.37 -9.70
CA LEU A 112 11.67 21.61 -9.19
C LEU A 112 11.68 22.73 -10.25
N ASP A 113 12.08 22.44 -11.48
CA ASP A 113 12.02 23.41 -12.60
C ASP A 113 10.59 23.95 -12.82
N CYS A 114 9.59 23.07 -12.76
CA CYS A 114 8.18 23.46 -12.81
C CYS A 114 7.82 24.47 -11.71
N VAL A 115 8.21 24.19 -10.46
CA VAL A 115 7.90 25.06 -9.32
C VAL A 115 8.62 26.40 -9.44
N GLU A 116 9.92 26.40 -9.76
CA GLU A 116 10.67 27.65 -9.94
C GLU A 116 10.03 28.58 -10.98
N ARG A 117 9.53 28.01 -12.09
CA ARG A 117 8.79 28.77 -13.11
C ARG A 117 7.45 29.29 -12.62
N MET A 118 6.73 28.55 -11.77
CA MET A 118 5.48 29.03 -11.16
C MET A 118 5.71 30.16 -10.15
N LEU A 119 6.87 30.19 -9.50
CA LEU A 119 7.24 31.22 -8.54
C LEU A 119 7.80 32.49 -9.19
N ALA A 120 8.24 32.40 -10.44
CA ALA A 120 8.83 33.50 -11.19
C ALA A 120 7.82 34.64 -11.43
N ILE A 121 8.05 35.81 -10.82
CA ILE A 121 7.33 37.06 -11.09
C ILE A 121 8.24 37.90 -11.99
N ASN A 122 7.92 38.04 -13.27
CA ASN A 122 8.69 38.87 -14.22
C ASN A 122 10.19 38.52 -14.27
N GLY A 123 10.55 37.26 -14.08
CA GLY A 123 11.93 36.78 -13.97
C GLY A 123 12.08 35.73 -12.86
N PRO A 124 13.27 35.11 -12.72
CA PRO A 124 13.53 34.12 -11.66
C PRO A 124 13.27 34.74 -10.28
N PRO A 125 12.82 33.93 -9.29
CA PRO A 125 12.60 34.41 -7.92
C PRO A 125 13.86 35.13 -7.42
N THR A 126 13.73 36.41 -7.07
CA THR A 126 14.86 37.17 -6.55
C THR A 126 15.24 36.63 -5.17
N LEU A 127 16.53 36.45 -4.90
CA LEU A 127 16.99 36.11 -3.56
C LEU A 127 16.68 37.29 -2.64
N LEU A 128 15.81 37.08 -1.66
CA LEU A 128 15.42 38.09 -0.69
C LEU A 128 16.06 37.77 0.67
N PRO A 129 16.48 38.79 1.43
CA PRO A 129 16.97 38.58 2.80
C PRO A 129 15.85 38.11 3.74
N ASP A 130 14.59 38.43 3.42
CA ASP A 130 13.40 38.07 4.17
C ASP A 130 12.24 37.77 3.20
N TYR A 131 11.64 36.60 3.34
CA TYR A 131 10.49 36.13 2.54
C TYR A 131 9.13 36.40 3.21
N SER A 132 9.08 37.10 4.35
CA SER A 132 7.84 37.36 5.09
C SER A 132 6.76 38.07 4.26
N ASN A 133 7.19 38.91 3.31
CA ASN A 133 6.32 39.63 2.36
C ASN A 133 6.39 39.06 0.94
N PHE A 134 6.87 37.82 0.77
CA PHE A 134 6.94 37.18 -0.53
C PHE A 134 5.53 36.90 -1.05
N THR A 135 5.20 37.53 -2.18
CA THR A 135 4.02 37.21 -2.98
C THR A 135 4.45 36.32 -4.13
N SER A 136 3.60 35.35 -4.50
CA SER A 136 3.82 34.47 -5.66
C SER A 136 2.64 34.59 -6.64
N PRO A 137 2.85 34.32 -7.95
CA PRO A 137 1.77 34.20 -8.92
C PRO A 137 0.76 33.14 -8.50
N ILE A 138 1.24 32.02 -7.95
CA ILE A 138 0.39 30.97 -7.41
C ILE A 138 0.17 31.18 -5.90
N LYS A 139 -1.05 30.91 -5.42
CA LYS A 139 -1.38 31.06 -3.98
C LYS A 139 -1.35 29.73 -3.21
N ALA A 140 -1.43 28.63 -3.94
CA ALA A 140 -1.31 27.26 -3.43
C ALA A 140 -0.83 26.37 -4.58
N LEU A 141 -0.26 25.22 -4.24
CA LEU A 141 0.17 24.21 -5.19
C LEU A 141 -0.56 22.88 -4.93
N LEU A 142 -1.13 22.31 -5.97
CA LEU A 142 -1.68 20.96 -5.99
C LEU A 142 -0.65 19.98 -6.57
N GLY A 143 -0.55 18.82 -5.94
CA GLY A 143 0.43 17.79 -6.29
C GLY A 143 1.65 17.76 -5.36
N GLU A 144 2.62 16.91 -5.62
CA GLU A 144 2.70 15.96 -6.74
C GLU A 144 2.05 14.61 -6.37
N ARG A 145 1.89 13.70 -7.34
CA ARG A 145 1.35 12.36 -7.14
C ARG A 145 2.30 11.49 -6.30
N TYR A 146 3.56 11.43 -6.69
CA TYR A 146 4.59 10.57 -6.16
C TYR A 146 5.37 11.26 -5.02
N SER A 147 5.64 10.52 -3.94
CA SER A 147 6.22 11.13 -2.74
C SER A 147 7.64 11.64 -2.97
N GLU A 148 8.44 10.96 -3.79
CA GLU A 148 9.80 11.34 -4.15
C GLU A 148 9.86 12.64 -4.98
N LEU A 149 8.75 13.05 -5.61
CA LEU A 149 8.61 14.37 -6.24
C LEU A 149 8.05 15.40 -5.25
N SER A 150 7.07 15.00 -4.43
CA SER A 150 6.49 15.88 -3.42
C SER A 150 7.48 16.32 -2.35
N ILE A 151 8.42 15.46 -1.92
CA ILE A 151 9.43 15.77 -0.90
C ILE A 151 10.30 16.98 -1.28
N PRO A 152 10.98 17.01 -2.44
CA PRO A 152 11.78 18.17 -2.83
C PRO A 152 10.92 19.41 -3.09
N ILE A 153 9.72 19.27 -3.67
CA ILE A 153 8.79 20.39 -3.85
C ILE A 153 8.40 20.99 -2.49
N ALA A 154 8.01 20.15 -1.53
CA ALA A 154 7.57 20.57 -0.20
C ALA A 154 8.68 21.30 0.54
N LYS A 155 9.93 20.85 0.36
CA LYS A 155 11.09 21.52 0.93
C LYS A 155 11.27 22.93 0.35
N LEU A 156 11.18 23.06 -0.98
CA LEU A 156 11.28 24.35 -1.66
C LEU A 156 10.13 25.29 -1.29
N LEU A 157 8.89 24.82 -1.30
CA LEU A 157 7.71 25.64 -0.96
C LEU A 157 7.66 26.04 0.51
N SER A 158 8.27 25.26 1.41
CA SER A 158 8.41 25.63 2.82
C SER A 158 9.32 26.84 3.02
N LEU A 159 10.25 27.13 2.10
CA LEU A 159 11.04 28.37 2.12
C LEU A 159 10.15 29.60 1.95
N TYR A 160 9.19 29.53 1.04
CA TYR A 160 8.27 30.61 0.69
C TYR A 160 6.95 30.56 1.47
N MET A 161 6.75 29.52 2.28
CA MET A 161 5.53 29.23 3.02
C MET A 161 4.28 29.23 2.12
N ILE A 162 4.39 28.58 0.95
CA ILE A 162 3.27 28.35 0.03
C ILE A 162 2.65 26.98 0.36
N PRO A 163 1.33 26.89 0.60
CA PRO A 163 0.70 25.61 0.89
C PRO A 163 0.76 24.68 -0.32
N GLN A 164 1.27 23.47 -0.09
CA GLN A 164 1.21 22.36 -1.03
C GLN A 164 0.16 21.37 -0.53
N ILE A 165 -0.76 20.93 -1.39
CA ILE A 165 -1.72 19.87 -1.06
C ILE A 165 -1.55 18.73 -2.07
N SER A 166 -1.05 17.59 -1.60
CA SER A 166 -0.99 16.36 -2.39
C SER A 166 -2.22 15.47 -2.13
N CYS A 167 -2.64 14.74 -3.16
CA CYS A 167 -3.75 13.80 -3.07
C CYS A 167 -3.30 12.35 -2.98
N THR A 168 -2.02 12.04 -3.14
CA THR A 168 -1.52 10.66 -3.20
C THR A 168 -0.09 10.47 -2.68
N SER A 169 0.61 11.52 -2.25
CA SER A 169 1.94 11.37 -1.64
C SER A 169 1.83 10.95 -0.17
N THR A 170 1.99 9.66 0.08
CA THR A 170 1.72 9.02 1.36
C THR A 170 2.95 8.77 2.25
N ALA A 171 4.15 9.05 1.76
CA ALA A 171 5.39 8.82 2.50
C ALA A 171 5.35 9.48 3.91
N PRO A 172 5.72 8.74 4.98
CA PRO A 172 5.66 9.23 6.36
C PRO A 172 6.46 10.52 6.63
N ALA A 173 7.55 10.74 5.89
CA ALA A 173 8.40 11.90 6.07
C ALA A 173 7.64 13.24 5.91
N LEU A 174 6.62 13.27 5.03
CA LEU A 174 5.86 14.49 4.71
C LEU A 174 4.97 15.00 5.87
N SER A 175 4.73 14.16 6.89
CA SER A 175 4.05 14.56 8.13
C SER A 175 4.91 15.44 9.04
N ASP A 176 6.25 15.47 8.87
CA ASP A 176 7.15 16.24 9.71
C ASP A 176 7.07 17.75 9.40
N LYS A 177 6.29 18.48 10.21
CA LYS A 177 6.10 19.93 10.05
C LYS A 177 7.29 20.79 10.43
N LEU A 178 8.34 20.22 11.04
CA LEU A 178 9.61 20.93 11.19
C LEU A 178 10.38 20.96 9.87
N ARG A 179 10.20 19.95 9.01
CA ARG A 179 10.86 19.89 7.69
C ARG A 179 10.00 20.42 6.55
N TYR A 180 8.68 20.19 6.61
CA TYR A 180 7.71 20.47 5.55
C TYR A 180 6.53 21.28 6.12
N ALA A 181 6.80 22.51 6.55
CA ALA A 181 5.86 23.32 7.33
C ALA A 181 4.58 23.71 6.56
N SER A 182 4.64 23.78 5.23
CA SER A 182 3.52 24.16 4.36
C SER A 182 2.90 22.99 3.59
N PHE A 183 3.32 21.75 3.84
CA PHE A 183 2.75 20.57 3.19
C PHE A 183 1.45 20.11 3.86
N PHE A 184 0.49 19.69 3.06
CA PHE A 184 -0.76 19.04 3.46
C PHE A 184 -1.07 17.91 2.48
N ARG A 185 -1.93 16.98 2.91
CA ARG A 185 -2.48 15.97 2.02
C ARG A 185 -3.87 15.52 2.42
N VAL A 186 -4.67 15.18 1.42
CA VAL A 186 -6.06 14.71 1.58
C VAL A 186 -6.16 13.19 1.67
N VAL A 187 -5.06 12.53 2.01
CA VAL A 187 -4.95 11.08 2.22
C VAL A 187 -4.18 10.78 3.52
N PRO A 188 -4.35 9.59 4.11
CA PRO A 188 -3.58 9.18 5.27
C PRO A 188 -2.09 8.93 4.96
N SER A 189 -1.29 8.87 6.02
CA SER A 189 0.11 8.44 5.95
C SER A 189 0.24 6.93 5.81
N ASP A 190 1.29 6.46 5.13
CA ASP A 190 1.62 5.02 5.12
C ASP A 190 1.99 4.45 6.49
N LEU A 191 2.27 5.28 7.50
CA LEU A 191 2.37 4.83 8.90
C LEU A 191 1.13 4.05 9.37
N TYR A 192 -0.01 4.30 8.75
CA TYR A 192 -1.26 3.60 9.00
C TYR A 192 -1.44 2.41 8.04
N GLN A 193 -1.03 2.54 6.77
CA GLN A 193 -1.11 1.44 5.81
C GLN A 193 -0.19 0.26 6.20
N THR A 194 1.04 0.51 6.65
CA THR A 194 1.97 -0.56 7.04
C THR A 194 1.44 -1.39 8.21
N LYS A 195 0.76 -0.73 9.16
CA LYS A 195 0.02 -1.39 10.25
C LYS A 195 -1.17 -2.19 9.73
N ALA A 196 -1.94 -1.62 8.80
CA ALA A 196 -3.07 -2.32 8.19
C ALA A 196 -2.62 -3.58 7.45
N LEU A 197 -1.52 -3.49 6.68
CA LEU A 197 -0.88 -4.61 6.01
C LEU A 197 -0.44 -5.69 7.01
N ALA A 198 0.33 -5.32 8.04
CA ALA A 198 0.79 -6.27 9.06
C ALA A 198 -0.38 -6.97 9.77
N LYS A 199 -1.45 -6.24 10.10
CA LYS A 199 -2.67 -6.79 10.71
C LYS A 199 -3.44 -7.71 9.78
N LEU A 200 -3.51 -7.40 8.48
CA LEU A 200 -4.09 -8.30 7.48
C LEU A 200 -3.34 -9.63 7.41
N MET A 201 -1.99 -9.58 7.43
CA MET A 201 -1.16 -10.79 7.43
C MET A 201 -1.40 -11.62 8.70
N SER A 202 -1.42 -10.95 9.86
CA SER A 202 -1.71 -11.55 11.17
C SER A 202 -3.09 -12.22 11.20
N HIS A 203 -4.12 -11.54 10.70
CA HIS A 203 -5.50 -12.02 10.61
C HIS A 203 -5.60 -13.37 9.88
N TYR A 204 -4.91 -13.53 8.75
CA TYR A 204 -4.87 -14.79 8.00
C TYR A 204 -3.76 -15.76 8.45
N SER A 205 -3.09 -15.48 9.56
CA SER A 205 -1.97 -16.29 10.08
C SER A 205 -0.82 -16.49 9.07
N TRP A 206 -0.62 -15.51 8.19
CA TRP A 206 0.51 -15.47 7.26
C TRP A 206 1.72 -14.89 7.96
N ASN A 207 2.76 -15.72 8.13
CA ASN A 207 3.99 -15.32 8.82
C ASN A 207 5.26 -15.46 7.97
N TRP A 208 5.10 -15.78 6.69
CA TRP A 208 6.18 -15.98 5.74
C TRP A 208 5.83 -15.37 4.39
N ILE A 209 6.40 -14.21 4.09
CA ILE A 209 5.98 -13.40 2.95
C ILE A 209 7.18 -12.92 2.11
N GLY A 210 6.95 -12.71 0.82
CA GLY A 210 7.89 -12.00 -0.05
C GLY A 210 7.56 -10.51 -0.13
N VAL A 211 8.57 -9.66 -0.31
CA VAL A 211 8.36 -8.22 -0.59
C VAL A 211 9.13 -7.80 -1.83
N VAL A 212 8.47 -7.03 -2.70
CA VAL A 212 9.11 -6.35 -3.83
C VAL A 212 8.79 -4.86 -3.71
N THR A 213 9.82 -4.01 -3.71
CA THR A 213 9.68 -2.56 -3.49
C THR A 213 10.44 -1.73 -4.53
N LEU A 214 10.08 -0.45 -4.66
CA LEU A 214 10.82 0.55 -5.43
C LEU A 214 12.08 1.01 -4.72
N ASP A 215 13.07 1.40 -5.54
CA ASP A 215 14.26 2.10 -5.12
C ASP A 215 14.08 3.64 -5.12
N ASP A 216 13.20 4.14 -4.27
CA ASP A 216 12.97 5.58 -4.07
C ASP A 216 12.63 5.91 -2.61
N ASP A 217 12.43 7.20 -2.33
CA ASP A 217 12.11 7.71 -0.99
C ASP A 217 10.76 7.18 -0.45
N TYR A 218 9.84 6.79 -1.32
CA TYR A 218 8.55 6.21 -0.94
C TYR A 218 8.70 4.74 -0.56
N GLY A 219 9.14 3.89 -1.51
CA GLY A 219 9.24 2.45 -1.34
C GLY A 219 10.18 2.06 -0.21
N ARG A 220 11.32 2.75 -0.06
CA ARG A 220 12.24 2.51 1.06
C ARG A 220 11.58 2.83 2.41
N ALA A 221 10.88 3.95 2.51
CA ALA A 221 10.21 4.35 3.75
C ALA A 221 9.06 3.39 4.11
N VAL A 222 8.24 2.97 3.13
CA VAL A 222 7.15 2.01 3.36
C VAL A 222 7.71 0.65 3.77
N LEU A 223 8.76 0.15 3.09
CA LEU A 223 9.42 -1.10 3.45
C LEU A 223 9.95 -1.06 4.89
N GLU A 224 10.65 0.01 5.27
CA GLU A 224 11.22 0.14 6.62
C GLU A 224 10.13 0.11 7.71
N ASN A 225 9.06 0.89 7.53
CA ASN A 225 7.94 0.92 8.48
C ASN A 225 7.21 -0.44 8.51
N PHE A 226 6.97 -1.04 7.34
CA PHE A 226 6.32 -2.34 7.25
C PHE A 226 7.14 -3.45 7.93
N VAL A 227 8.47 -3.45 7.82
CA VAL A 227 9.30 -4.42 8.53
C VAL A 227 9.11 -4.33 10.05
N GLN A 228 9.01 -3.11 10.60
CA GLN A 228 8.77 -2.92 12.03
C GLN A 228 7.36 -3.38 12.43
N ASP A 229 6.34 -2.98 11.68
CA ASP A 229 4.95 -3.38 11.96
C ASP A 229 4.73 -4.90 11.79
N ALA A 230 5.34 -5.50 10.77
CA ALA A 230 5.32 -6.94 10.54
C ALA A 230 5.96 -7.71 11.69
N GLN A 231 7.09 -7.25 12.24
CA GLN A 231 7.71 -7.86 13.41
C GLN A 231 6.80 -7.82 14.65
N ASN A 232 6.10 -6.69 14.86
CA ASN A 232 5.15 -6.54 15.97
C ASN A 232 3.95 -7.49 15.84
N GLU A 233 3.60 -7.87 14.61
CA GLU A 233 2.53 -8.83 14.29
C GLU A 233 3.06 -10.26 14.03
N HIS A 234 4.33 -10.54 14.39
CA HIS A 234 4.99 -11.84 14.21
C HIS A 234 5.03 -12.38 12.77
N VAL A 235 5.19 -11.47 11.80
CA VAL A 235 5.31 -11.77 10.36
C VAL A 235 6.77 -11.63 9.93
N CYS A 236 7.32 -12.66 9.29
CA CYS A 236 8.68 -12.65 8.76
C CYS A 236 8.71 -12.51 7.23
N LEU A 237 9.72 -11.81 6.76
CA LEU A 237 10.01 -11.67 5.33
C LEU A 237 10.98 -12.78 4.92
N HIS A 238 10.59 -13.58 3.94
CA HIS A 238 11.45 -14.61 3.36
C HIS A 238 12.51 -13.99 2.44
N TYR A 239 12.09 -13.07 1.57
CA TYR A 239 12.96 -12.36 0.66
C TYR A 239 12.46 -10.93 0.46
N GLN A 240 13.40 -10.08 0.06
CA GLN A 240 13.17 -8.69 -0.31
C GLN A 240 13.84 -8.45 -1.66
N LYS A 241 13.11 -7.88 -2.62
CA LYS A 241 13.65 -7.47 -3.92
C LYS A 241 13.36 -6.01 -4.17
N ILE A 242 14.30 -5.35 -4.85
CA ILE A 242 14.24 -3.92 -5.13
C ILE A 242 14.28 -3.73 -6.65
N LEU A 243 13.34 -2.95 -7.17
CA LEU A 243 13.28 -2.53 -8.57
C LEU A 243 13.59 -1.03 -8.69
N PRO A 244 14.23 -0.58 -9.78
CA PRO A 244 14.55 0.82 -9.97
C PRO A 244 13.28 1.67 -10.13
N ASN A 245 13.29 2.88 -9.60
CA ASN A 245 12.20 3.84 -9.79
C ASN A 245 12.18 4.47 -11.20
N TYR A 246 13.19 4.30 -12.05
CA TYR A 246 13.09 4.82 -13.42
C TYR A 246 12.67 3.72 -14.40
N LEU A 247 11.53 3.88 -15.07
CA LEU A 247 11.02 2.87 -16.02
C LEU A 247 11.89 2.73 -17.27
N GLY A 248 12.76 3.72 -17.54
CA GLY A 248 13.69 3.69 -18.68
C GLY A 248 15.06 3.09 -18.35
N SER A 249 15.26 2.52 -17.15
CA SER A 249 16.52 1.86 -16.79
C SER A 249 16.84 0.70 -17.72
N ALA A 250 18.07 0.64 -18.24
CA ALA A 250 18.49 -0.35 -19.24
C ALA A 250 18.38 -1.82 -18.74
N ASP A 251 18.51 -2.05 -17.44
CA ASP A 251 18.50 -3.36 -16.80
C ASP A 251 17.12 -3.79 -16.27
N ILE A 252 16.05 -3.01 -16.54
CA ILE A 252 14.74 -3.25 -15.92
C ILE A 252 14.19 -4.65 -16.22
N GLN A 253 14.32 -5.14 -17.45
CA GLN A 253 13.81 -6.45 -17.85
C GLN A 253 14.56 -7.59 -17.15
N GLU A 254 15.89 -7.48 -17.02
CA GLU A 254 16.69 -8.44 -16.27
C GLU A 254 16.27 -8.48 -14.80
N ARG A 255 15.99 -7.32 -14.20
CA ARG A 255 15.51 -7.25 -12.81
C ARG A 255 14.13 -7.88 -12.63
N ILE A 256 13.22 -7.69 -13.57
CA ILE A 256 11.89 -8.34 -13.56
C ILE A 256 12.05 -9.87 -13.61
N ILE A 257 12.93 -10.39 -14.46
CA ILE A 257 13.24 -11.83 -14.54
C ILE A 257 13.82 -12.34 -13.20
N ASN A 258 14.78 -11.62 -12.61
CA ASN A 258 15.37 -11.97 -11.32
C ASN A 258 14.33 -11.96 -10.17
N VAL A 259 13.35 -11.05 -10.21
CA VAL A 259 12.22 -11.06 -9.26
C VAL A 259 11.34 -12.29 -9.48
N ALA A 260 11.04 -12.63 -10.72
CA ALA A 260 10.26 -13.81 -11.06
C ALA A 260 10.94 -15.11 -10.60
N ASP A 261 12.25 -15.24 -10.83
CA ASP A 261 13.05 -16.40 -10.38
C ASP A 261 13.00 -16.56 -8.84
N GLN A 262 13.03 -15.44 -8.11
CA GLN A 262 12.91 -15.45 -6.66
C GLN A 262 11.52 -15.86 -6.18
N ILE A 263 10.46 -15.36 -6.84
CA ILE A 263 9.08 -15.73 -6.51
C ILE A 263 8.87 -17.22 -6.75
N GLU A 264 9.36 -17.73 -7.88
CA GLU A 264 9.24 -19.13 -8.30
C GLU A 264 9.94 -20.11 -7.35
N SER A 265 11.17 -19.79 -6.95
CA SER A 265 11.98 -20.62 -6.04
C SER A 265 11.54 -20.56 -4.57
N SER A 266 10.71 -19.57 -4.21
CA SER A 266 10.22 -19.34 -2.85
C SER A 266 8.98 -20.19 -2.52
N ASN A 267 8.92 -20.67 -1.27
CA ASN A 267 7.72 -21.29 -0.69
C ASN A 267 6.72 -20.28 -0.09
N ALA A 268 7.05 -18.99 -0.01
CA ALA A 268 6.11 -17.95 0.38
C ALA A 268 5.04 -17.77 -0.71
N THR A 269 3.78 -17.93 -0.32
CA THR A 269 2.61 -17.81 -1.20
C THR A 269 2.14 -16.37 -1.31
N VAL A 270 2.35 -15.57 -0.26
CA VAL A 270 1.94 -14.17 -0.17
C VAL A 270 3.11 -13.25 -0.54
N VAL A 271 2.87 -12.30 -1.43
CA VAL A 271 3.86 -11.33 -1.91
C VAL A 271 3.30 -9.91 -1.84
N LEU A 272 3.95 -9.05 -1.07
CA LEU A 272 3.65 -7.61 -1.00
C LEU A 272 4.39 -6.86 -2.10
N LEU A 273 3.65 -6.08 -2.91
CA LEU A 273 4.20 -5.23 -3.96
C LEU A 273 4.02 -3.74 -3.63
N ILE A 274 5.13 -3.08 -3.30
CA ILE A 274 5.23 -1.63 -3.09
C ILE A 274 5.84 -1.03 -4.36
N LEU A 275 5.04 -0.98 -5.42
CA LEU A 275 5.50 -0.69 -6.78
C LEU A 275 4.52 0.24 -7.49
N ARG A 276 5.02 0.92 -8.52
CA ARG A 276 4.17 1.60 -9.50
C ARG A 276 3.42 0.59 -10.37
N PRO A 277 2.22 0.94 -10.86
CA PRO A 277 1.37 0.00 -11.59
C PRO A 277 2.04 -0.53 -12.87
N GLU A 278 2.91 0.23 -13.52
CA GLU A 278 3.67 -0.19 -14.71
C GLU A 278 4.65 -1.33 -14.41
N LEU A 279 5.32 -1.30 -13.24
CA LEU A 279 6.23 -2.39 -12.85
C LEU A 279 5.46 -3.64 -12.41
N VAL A 280 4.30 -3.45 -11.77
CA VAL A 280 3.38 -4.56 -11.48
C VAL A 280 2.91 -5.22 -12.77
N GLN A 281 2.60 -4.44 -13.81
CA GLN A 281 2.26 -4.96 -15.14
C GLN A 281 3.37 -5.90 -15.67
N MET A 282 4.63 -5.47 -15.61
CA MET A 282 5.78 -6.26 -16.08
C MET A 282 5.95 -7.55 -15.27
N ILE A 283 5.81 -7.49 -13.94
CA ILE A 283 5.84 -8.68 -13.07
C ILE A 283 4.71 -9.64 -13.45
N PHE A 284 3.47 -9.15 -13.55
CA PHE A 284 2.31 -9.97 -13.85
C PHE A 284 2.40 -10.63 -15.24
N GLN A 285 2.93 -9.93 -16.24
CA GLN A 285 3.21 -10.51 -17.56
C GLN A 285 4.18 -11.69 -17.45
N GLU A 286 5.27 -11.56 -16.68
CA GLU A 286 6.22 -12.64 -16.48
C GLU A 286 5.62 -13.79 -15.67
N MET A 287 4.80 -13.50 -14.65
CA MET A 287 4.07 -14.53 -13.88
C MET A 287 3.10 -15.33 -14.77
N ILE A 288 2.34 -14.64 -15.63
CA ILE A 288 1.43 -15.27 -16.60
C ILE A 288 2.20 -16.18 -17.56
N LYS A 289 3.32 -15.69 -18.10
CA LYS A 289 4.18 -16.44 -19.02
C LYS A 289 4.73 -17.72 -18.39
N ARG A 290 5.05 -17.68 -17.09
CA ARG A 290 5.54 -18.83 -16.32
C ARG A 290 4.45 -19.67 -15.66
N ASN A 291 3.18 -19.28 -15.82
CA ASN A 291 2.04 -19.90 -15.14
C ASN A 291 2.20 -19.95 -13.61
N LEU A 292 2.71 -18.86 -13.03
CA LEU A 292 2.90 -18.70 -11.59
C LEU A 292 1.75 -17.92 -10.98
N SER A 293 1.19 -18.46 -9.88
CA SER A 293 0.11 -17.86 -9.12
C SER A 293 0.52 -17.63 -7.67
N ARG A 294 0.12 -16.50 -7.09
CA ARG A 294 0.39 -16.10 -5.70
C ARG A 294 -0.80 -15.34 -5.12
N VAL A 295 -0.75 -15.05 -3.82
CA VAL A 295 -1.59 -14.04 -3.19
C VAL A 295 -0.81 -12.73 -3.20
N TRP A 296 -1.26 -11.76 -3.99
CA TRP A 296 -0.63 -10.46 -4.10
C TRP A 296 -1.29 -9.48 -3.15
N ILE A 297 -0.48 -8.76 -2.39
CA ILE A 297 -0.93 -7.64 -1.57
C ILE A 297 -0.40 -6.38 -2.22
N SER A 298 -1.32 -5.48 -2.60
CA SER A 298 -1.03 -4.19 -3.21
C SER A 298 -0.84 -3.10 -2.15
N SER A 299 0.07 -2.18 -2.44
CA SER A 299 0.04 -0.84 -1.85
C SER A 299 -1.02 0.01 -2.55
N ASP A 300 -1.41 1.11 -1.93
CA ASP A 300 -2.32 2.11 -2.53
C ASP A 300 -1.86 2.64 -3.90
N ALA A 301 -0.57 2.58 -4.21
CA ALA A 301 0.00 3.06 -5.47
C ALA A 301 -0.57 2.35 -6.72
N TRP A 302 -1.09 1.13 -6.59
CA TRP A 302 -1.61 0.35 -7.72
C TRP A 302 -2.88 -0.47 -7.42
N SER A 303 -3.38 -0.45 -6.18
CA SER A 303 -4.51 -1.28 -5.72
C SER A 303 -5.79 -1.10 -6.55
N THR A 304 -5.95 0.05 -7.20
CA THR A 304 -7.13 0.44 -8.00
C THR A 304 -6.83 0.60 -9.50
N ALA A 305 -5.65 0.17 -9.97
CA ALA A 305 -5.23 0.32 -11.37
C ALA A 305 -6.08 -0.54 -12.34
N ARG A 306 -7.15 0.05 -12.90
CA ARG A 306 -8.09 -0.63 -13.80
C ARG A 306 -7.45 -1.27 -15.03
N PHE A 307 -6.40 -0.67 -15.60
CA PHE A 307 -5.73 -1.27 -16.76
C PHE A 307 -5.06 -2.61 -16.42
N LEU A 308 -4.61 -2.81 -15.17
CA LEU A 308 -4.08 -4.09 -14.69
C LEU A 308 -5.20 -5.12 -14.55
N MET A 309 -6.37 -4.71 -14.04
CA MET A 309 -7.56 -5.56 -13.90
C MET A 309 -8.08 -6.09 -15.24
N LYS A 310 -7.77 -5.37 -16.33
CA LYS A 310 -8.16 -5.73 -17.71
C LYS A 310 -7.04 -6.38 -18.51
N MET A 311 -5.88 -6.64 -17.89
CA MET A 311 -4.80 -7.32 -18.58
C MET A 311 -5.25 -8.68 -19.08
N LYS A 312 -4.85 -9.02 -20.30
CA LYS A 312 -5.02 -10.36 -20.85
C LYS A 312 -4.46 -11.39 -19.86
N ASP A 313 -5.22 -12.44 -19.60
CA ASP A 313 -4.84 -13.54 -18.72
C ASP A 313 -4.63 -13.15 -17.23
N ILE A 314 -5.11 -11.99 -16.77
CA ILE A 314 -5.01 -11.54 -15.37
C ILE A 314 -5.58 -12.55 -14.36
N ASN A 315 -6.51 -13.41 -14.78
CA ASN A 315 -7.03 -14.47 -13.93
C ASN A 315 -6.00 -15.55 -13.55
N LYS A 316 -4.85 -15.61 -14.22
CA LYS A 316 -3.79 -16.60 -13.94
C LYS A 316 -2.84 -16.20 -12.80
N VAL A 317 -2.74 -14.91 -12.47
CA VAL A 317 -1.76 -14.46 -11.45
C VAL A 317 -2.16 -14.83 -10.02
N GLY A 318 -3.43 -15.18 -9.77
CA GLY A 318 -3.93 -15.58 -8.45
C GLY A 318 -4.84 -14.55 -7.79
N ASP A 319 -4.80 -14.49 -6.46
CA ASP A 319 -5.63 -13.62 -5.64
C ASP A 319 -4.94 -12.27 -5.38
N ILE A 320 -5.69 -11.17 -5.37
CA ILE A 320 -5.13 -9.82 -5.19
C ILE A 320 -5.97 -9.05 -4.17
N PHE A 321 -5.29 -8.54 -3.12
CA PHE A 321 -5.84 -7.64 -2.11
C PHE A 321 -5.17 -6.28 -2.18
N GLY A 322 -5.85 -5.26 -1.65
CA GLY A 322 -5.29 -3.92 -1.56
C GLY A 322 -6.01 -3.05 -0.56
N PHE A 323 -5.44 -1.87 -0.34
CA PHE A 323 -6.10 -0.79 0.37
C PHE A 323 -6.38 0.35 -0.60
N THR A 324 -7.54 0.99 -0.48
CA THR A 324 -7.86 2.23 -1.19
C THR A 324 -8.21 3.34 -0.20
N PHE A 325 -8.05 4.58 -0.64
CA PHE A 325 -8.38 5.78 0.10
C PHE A 325 -9.87 6.10 -0.02
N ILE A 326 -10.24 7.30 0.44
CA ILE A 326 -11.54 7.90 0.11
C ILE A 326 -11.72 7.96 -1.41
N THR A 327 -12.83 7.41 -1.87
CA THR A 327 -13.32 7.54 -3.24
C THR A 327 -14.68 8.21 -3.21
N GLY A 328 -15.10 8.77 -4.33
CA GLY A 328 -16.41 9.41 -4.41
C GLY A 328 -16.82 9.73 -5.82
N ASP A 329 -18.13 9.77 -6.04
CA ASP A 329 -18.68 10.25 -7.29
C ASP A 329 -18.43 11.76 -7.43
N ILE A 330 -18.04 12.18 -8.62
CA ILE A 330 -17.87 13.60 -8.96
C ILE A 330 -19.02 14.01 -9.89
N PRO A 331 -20.01 14.77 -9.40
CA PRO A 331 -21.19 15.14 -10.20
C PRO A 331 -20.79 15.82 -11.52
N GLY A 332 -21.35 15.36 -12.65
CA GLY A 332 -21.11 15.93 -13.97
C GLY A 332 -19.75 15.63 -14.60
N PHE A 333 -18.80 15.00 -13.87
CA PHE A 333 -17.45 14.77 -14.40
C PHE A 333 -17.41 13.71 -15.50
N ALA A 334 -18.26 12.68 -15.44
CA ALA A 334 -18.36 11.70 -16.51
C ALA A 334 -18.74 12.35 -17.85
N ASP A 335 -19.70 13.28 -17.83
CA ASP A 335 -20.12 14.05 -19.02
C ASP A 335 -19.02 15.02 -19.48
N TYR A 336 -18.29 15.62 -18.53
CA TYR A 336 -17.12 16.44 -18.82
C TYR A 336 -16.04 15.65 -19.57
N VAL A 337 -15.75 14.42 -19.12
CA VAL A 337 -14.76 13.52 -19.73
C VAL A 337 -15.18 13.05 -21.14
N GLN A 338 -16.48 12.96 -21.43
CA GLN A 338 -16.97 12.61 -22.77
C GLN A 338 -16.85 13.77 -23.78
N ASN A 339 -16.71 15.01 -23.32
CA ASN A 339 -16.66 16.19 -24.19
C ASN A 339 -15.48 17.11 -23.83
N ILE A 340 -14.32 16.51 -23.55
CA ILE A 340 -13.16 17.22 -23.03
C ILE A 340 -12.69 18.27 -24.03
N ARG A 341 -12.70 19.52 -23.60
CA ARG A 341 -12.16 20.66 -24.33
C ARG A 341 -11.69 21.74 -23.35
N PRO A 342 -10.66 22.51 -23.70
CA PRO A 342 -10.31 23.68 -22.90
C PRO A 342 -11.50 24.65 -22.79
N SER A 343 -11.72 25.22 -21.61
CA SER A 343 -12.71 26.27 -21.40
C SER A 343 -12.34 27.57 -22.13
N PRO A 344 -13.29 28.49 -22.39
CA PRO A 344 -13.00 29.74 -23.08
C PRO A 344 -11.89 30.56 -22.39
N GLY A 345 -10.81 30.84 -23.13
CA GLY A 345 -9.63 31.54 -22.63
C GLY A 345 -8.61 30.67 -21.90
N ALA A 346 -8.86 29.36 -21.78
CA ALA A 346 -7.89 28.38 -21.29
C ALA A 346 -7.13 27.72 -22.46
N ARG A 347 -5.90 27.29 -22.19
CA ARG A 347 -5.08 26.43 -23.06
C ARG A 347 -4.81 25.13 -22.30
N ASN A 348 -4.88 24.01 -23.00
CA ASN A 348 -4.52 22.71 -22.45
C ASN A 348 -3.98 21.81 -23.56
N ASP A 349 -2.67 21.68 -23.59
CA ASP A 349 -1.92 20.94 -24.59
C ASP A 349 -2.03 19.43 -24.35
N PHE A 350 -2.21 19.00 -23.09
CA PHE A 350 -2.41 17.60 -22.73
C PHE A 350 -3.72 17.02 -23.29
N ILE A 351 -4.79 17.83 -23.34
CA ILE A 351 -6.03 17.44 -24.04
C ILE A 351 -5.76 17.23 -25.54
N THR A 352 -4.95 18.10 -26.14
CA THR A 352 -4.60 18.03 -27.56
C THR A 352 -3.78 16.77 -27.85
N GLU A 353 -2.77 16.51 -27.02
CA GLU A 353 -1.93 15.31 -27.09
C GLU A 353 -2.75 14.02 -26.88
N TYR A 354 -3.62 13.96 -25.87
CA TYR A 354 -4.53 12.83 -25.66
C TYR A 354 -5.37 12.54 -26.91
N LYS A 355 -5.97 13.57 -27.52
CA LYS A 355 -6.77 13.42 -28.76
C LYS A 355 -5.93 12.97 -29.96
N GLN A 356 -4.70 13.45 -30.08
CA GLN A 356 -3.77 13.01 -31.12
C GLN A 356 -3.35 11.55 -30.91
N MET A 357 -2.97 11.17 -29.68
CA MET A 357 -2.63 9.79 -29.30
C MET A 357 -3.77 8.83 -29.62
N ARG A 358 -5.01 9.22 -29.29
CA ARG A 358 -6.22 8.44 -29.62
C ARG A 358 -6.42 8.31 -31.12
N SER A 359 -6.21 9.37 -31.88
CA SER A 359 -6.43 9.39 -33.34
C SER A 359 -5.36 8.61 -34.11
N ASN A 360 -4.11 8.61 -33.63
CA ASN A 360 -2.99 7.91 -34.25
C ASN A 360 -2.96 6.42 -33.91
N CYS A 361 -3.80 5.95 -33.00
CA CYS A 361 -3.86 4.54 -32.68
C CYS A 361 -4.57 3.74 -33.79
N THR A 362 -3.78 3.38 -34.81
CA THR A 362 -4.20 2.49 -35.90
C THR A 362 -4.12 1.02 -35.44
N GLN A 363 -4.99 0.17 -35.97
CA GLN A 363 -5.17 -1.26 -35.59
C GLN A 363 -3.93 -2.18 -35.72
N GLY A 364 -2.72 -1.65 -35.97
CA GLY A 364 -1.48 -2.42 -36.16
C GLY A 364 -0.37 -2.25 -35.11
N GLN A 365 -0.47 -1.32 -34.15
CA GLN A 365 0.59 -1.08 -33.14
C GLN A 365 0.40 -1.83 -31.81
N GLN A 366 -0.54 -2.77 -31.74
CA GLN A 366 -0.85 -3.58 -30.55
C GLN A 366 0.32 -4.42 -30.02
N SER A 367 1.40 -4.60 -30.80
CA SER A 367 2.45 -5.59 -30.53
C SER A 367 3.71 -5.07 -29.83
N GLN A 368 3.89 -3.75 -29.65
CA GLN A 368 5.14 -3.22 -29.06
C GLN A 368 4.98 -2.33 -27.84
N ASN A 369 3.77 -1.85 -27.53
CA ASN A 369 3.55 -1.00 -26.36
C ASN A 369 2.32 -1.47 -25.55
N PRO A 370 2.51 -2.11 -24.38
CA PRO A 370 1.43 -2.71 -23.59
C PRO A 370 0.42 -1.69 -23.01
N PHE A 371 0.64 -0.39 -23.20
CA PHE A 371 -0.29 0.69 -22.84
C PHE A 371 -1.44 0.89 -23.86
N PHE A 372 -1.32 0.35 -25.08
CA PHE A 372 -2.24 0.63 -26.19
C PHE A 372 -3.27 -0.48 -26.49
N SER A 373 -3.56 -1.36 -25.52
CA SER A 373 -4.40 -2.55 -25.74
C SER A 373 -5.86 -2.27 -26.18
N TYR A 374 -6.35 -1.02 -26.11
CA TYR A 374 -7.78 -0.71 -26.27
C TYR A 374 -8.09 0.41 -27.28
N CYS A 375 -7.39 0.45 -28.41
CA CYS A 375 -7.60 1.49 -29.44
C CYS A 375 -8.82 1.31 -30.35
N ASN A 376 -9.80 0.49 -29.98
CA ASN A 376 -10.97 0.23 -30.83
C ASN A 376 -12.11 1.24 -30.68
N ASN A 377 -12.05 2.16 -29.70
CA ASN A 377 -13.13 3.14 -29.45
C ASN A 377 -12.73 4.54 -29.94
N THR A 378 -13.51 5.07 -30.88
CA THR A 378 -13.34 6.41 -31.46
C THR A 378 -14.04 7.52 -30.67
N ASP A 379 -14.65 7.19 -29.53
CA ASP A 379 -15.36 8.11 -28.64
C ASP A 379 -14.54 8.42 -27.38
N ASP A 380 -14.75 9.58 -26.78
CA ASP A 380 -14.03 10.06 -25.58
C ASP A 380 -14.39 9.24 -24.32
N SER A 381 -15.34 8.30 -24.43
CA SER A 381 -15.65 7.25 -23.45
C SER A 381 -14.49 6.28 -23.16
N PHE A 382 -13.39 6.35 -23.91
CA PHE A 382 -12.18 5.57 -23.65
C PHE A 382 -11.64 5.75 -22.22
N LEU A 383 -11.52 6.99 -21.72
CA LEU A 383 -11.05 7.26 -20.35
C LEU A 383 -11.99 6.70 -19.28
N LEU A 384 -13.30 6.66 -19.56
CA LEU A 384 -14.30 6.05 -18.66
C LEU A 384 -14.09 4.55 -18.49
N GLN A 385 -13.49 3.91 -19.51
CA GLN A 385 -13.23 2.47 -19.51
C GLN A 385 -11.86 2.14 -18.92
N THR A 386 -10.87 3.03 -19.04
CA THR A 386 -9.48 2.73 -18.64
C THR A 386 -9.11 3.26 -17.25
N VAL A 387 -9.78 4.30 -16.76
CA VAL A 387 -9.48 4.94 -15.47
C VAL A 387 -10.71 4.91 -14.56
N ASP A 388 -10.48 4.78 -13.26
CA ASP A 388 -11.52 4.98 -12.26
C ASP A 388 -11.69 6.47 -11.94
N LEU A 389 -12.83 7.04 -12.31
CA LEU A 389 -13.08 8.46 -12.05
C LEU A 389 -13.25 8.74 -10.55
N THR A 390 -13.73 7.75 -9.78
CA THR A 390 -14.03 7.93 -8.36
C THR A 390 -12.77 8.03 -7.49
N GLU A 391 -11.66 7.48 -7.97
CA GLU A 391 -10.35 7.56 -7.32
C GLU A 391 -9.75 8.98 -7.41
N ALA A 392 -10.14 9.75 -8.43
CA ALA A 392 -9.68 11.13 -8.57
C ALA A 392 -10.46 12.12 -7.67
N TYR A 393 -11.42 11.64 -6.87
CA TYR A 393 -12.24 12.45 -5.96
C TYR A 393 -11.40 13.29 -4.98
N GLY A 394 -10.27 12.75 -4.50
CA GLY A 394 -9.33 13.50 -3.65
C GLY A 394 -8.87 14.82 -4.28
N GLN A 395 -8.76 14.90 -5.61
CA GLN A 395 -8.39 16.13 -6.32
C GLN A 395 -9.45 17.23 -6.13
N ARG A 396 -10.74 16.86 -6.22
CA ARG A 396 -11.85 17.77 -5.94
C ARG A 396 -11.79 18.28 -4.50
N VAL A 397 -11.61 17.37 -3.54
CA VAL A 397 -11.51 17.73 -2.11
C VAL A 397 -10.33 18.67 -1.85
N ALA A 398 -9.18 18.45 -2.49
CA ALA A 398 -8.01 19.32 -2.35
C ALA A 398 -8.25 20.72 -2.94
N VAL A 399 -8.92 20.83 -4.10
CA VAL A 399 -9.33 22.13 -4.67
C VAL A 399 -10.27 22.85 -3.70
N TYR A 400 -11.29 22.16 -3.18
CA TYR A 400 -12.22 22.76 -2.22
C TYR A 400 -11.52 23.16 -0.92
N ALA A 401 -10.54 22.41 -0.43
CA ALA A 401 -9.74 22.80 0.74
C ALA A 401 -9.08 24.17 0.54
N ILE A 402 -8.44 24.38 -0.62
CA ILE A 402 -7.82 25.66 -0.99
C ILE A 402 -8.88 26.76 -1.11
N VAL A 403 -9.99 26.47 -1.81
CA VAL A 403 -11.03 27.47 -2.10
C VAL A 403 -11.79 27.89 -0.85
N HIS A 404 -12.09 26.98 0.07
CA HIS A 404 -12.67 27.32 1.36
C HIS A 404 -11.69 28.14 2.23
N ALA A 405 -10.38 27.85 2.16
CA ALA A 405 -9.37 28.67 2.85
C ALA A 405 -9.31 30.09 2.28
N ILE A 406 -9.36 30.24 0.95
CA ILE A 406 -9.44 31.54 0.26
C ILE A 406 -10.73 32.27 0.64
N LYS A 407 -11.88 31.58 0.60
CA LYS A 407 -13.19 32.14 0.96
C LYS A 407 -13.17 32.74 2.37
N LYS A 408 -12.59 32.01 3.33
CA LYS A 408 -12.43 32.46 4.72
C LYS A 408 -11.44 33.61 4.84
N PHE A 409 -10.33 33.57 4.11
CA PHE A 409 -9.32 34.64 4.12
C PHE A 409 -9.89 35.96 3.59
N LEU A 410 -10.58 35.91 2.45
CA LEU A 410 -11.20 37.06 1.79
C LEU A 410 -12.51 37.50 2.43
N LYS A 411 -12.94 36.82 3.50
CA LYS A 411 -14.17 37.11 4.25
C LYS A 411 -15.38 37.19 3.32
N CYS A 412 -15.47 36.27 2.37
CA CYS A 412 -16.56 36.26 1.42
C CYS A 412 -17.89 35.92 2.10
N ASP A 413 -18.94 36.63 1.72
CA ASP A 413 -20.34 36.24 1.94
C ASP A 413 -20.95 35.69 0.64
N ASP A 414 -22.27 35.54 0.60
CA ASP A 414 -22.99 35.00 -0.57
C ASP A 414 -23.00 35.97 -1.77
N THR A 415 -22.63 37.23 -1.57
CA THR A 415 -22.74 38.31 -2.57
C THR A 415 -21.41 38.94 -2.95
N SER A 416 -20.40 38.90 -2.06
CA SER A 416 -19.15 39.62 -2.25
C SER A 416 -17.97 38.98 -1.53
N CYS A 417 -16.78 39.23 -2.05
CA CYS A 417 -15.48 38.94 -1.43
C CYS A 417 -14.65 40.22 -1.30
N SER A 418 -13.71 40.24 -0.35
CA SER A 418 -12.63 41.25 -0.36
C SER A 418 -11.84 41.15 -1.67
N LYS A 419 -11.51 42.30 -2.26
CA LYS A 419 -10.76 42.37 -3.54
C LYS A 419 -9.23 42.22 -3.40
N ASP A 420 -8.73 41.92 -2.20
CA ASP A 420 -7.30 41.69 -1.98
C ASP A 420 -6.89 40.28 -2.46
N THR A 421 -6.82 40.09 -3.79
CA THR A 421 -6.50 38.81 -4.42
C THR A 421 -5.00 38.53 -4.48
N ASN A 422 -4.16 39.55 -4.30
CA ASN A 422 -2.69 39.41 -4.27
C ASN A 422 -2.14 39.23 -2.85
N PHE A 423 -2.78 38.39 -2.05
CA PHE A 423 -2.37 38.13 -0.68
C PHE A 423 -1.13 37.22 -0.58
N LEU A 424 -0.54 37.19 0.62
CA LEU A 424 0.61 36.36 0.98
C LEU A 424 0.18 34.89 1.16
N PRO A 425 0.76 33.93 0.42
CA PRO A 425 0.34 32.51 0.44
C PRO A 425 0.31 31.89 1.85
N TRP A 426 1.26 32.27 2.72
CA TRP A 426 1.37 31.73 4.08
C TRP A 426 0.16 32.00 4.96
N LYS A 427 -0.66 33.01 4.63
CA LYS A 427 -1.92 33.28 5.34
C LYS A 427 -2.89 32.09 5.26
N LEU A 428 -2.88 31.35 4.16
CA LEU A 428 -3.72 30.17 3.97
C LEU A 428 -3.31 29.00 4.87
N ILE A 429 -2.02 28.86 5.21
CA ILE A 429 -1.53 27.74 6.05
C ILE A 429 -2.23 27.71 7.41
N SER A 430 -2.33 28.88 8.06
CA SER A 430 -3.00 28.98 9.37
C SER A 430 -4.49 28.64 9.30
N ILE A 431 -5.13 28.95 8.18
CA ILE A 431 -6.54 28.65 7.94
C ILE A 431 -6.71 27.15 7.69
N LEU A 432 -5.93 26.58 6.77
CA LEU A 432 -5.95 25.15 6.44
C LEU A 432 -5.75 24.26 7.67
N ARG A 433 -4.82 24.61 8.57
CA ARG A 433 -4.58 23.85 9.81
C ARG A 433 -5.76 23.78 10.77
N ASN A 434 -6.65 24.76 10.75
CA ASN A 434 -7.70 24.94 11.77
C ASN A 434 -9.12 24.88 11.22
N MET A 435 -9.29 24.75 9.90
CA MET A 435 -10.60 24.74 9.27
C MET A 435 -11.19 23.35 9.23
N LYS A 436 -12.52 23.31 9.30
CA LYS A 436 -13.34 22.22 8.80
C LYS A 436 -14.11 22.75 7.60
N PHE A 437 -14.27 21.93 6.58
CA PHE A 437 -14.99 22.32 5.37
C PHE A 437 -15.82 21.14 4.86
N THR A 438 -16.85 21.45 4.09
CA THR A 438 -17.81 20.46 3.60
C THR A 438 -17.78 20.45 2.08
N VAL A 439 -17.71 19.26 1.50
CA VAL A 439 -17.74 19.00 0.05
C VAL A 439 -18.65 17.81 -0.17
N ASP A 440 -19.63 17.95 -1.06
CA ASP A 440 -20.61 16.88 -1.40
C ASP A 440 -21.20 16.20 -0.14
N ASP A 441 -21.68 17.02 0.81
CA ASP A 441 -22.25 16.63 2.11
C ASP A 441 -21.31 15.90 3.09
N GLN A 442 -20.02 15.79 2.79
CA GLN A 442 -19.01 15.22 3.67
C GLN A 442 -18.11 16.30 4.27
N THR A 443 -17.79 16.17 5.57
CA THR A 443 -16.96 17.14 6.29
C THR A 443 -15.53 16.66 6.45
N TYR A 444 -14.59 17.49 6.05
CA TYR A 444 -13.16 17.20 6.05
C TYR A 444 -12.38 18.19 6.92
N TYR A 445 -11.22 17.74 7.41
CA TYR A 445 -10.28 18.54 8.17
C TYR A 445 -8.89 17.90 8.11
N PHE A 446 -7.85 18.73 8.25
CA PHE A 446 -6.48 18.25 8.40
C PHE A 446 -6.16 18.02 9.88
N ASN A 447 -5.46 16.94 10.20
CA ASN A 447 -4.93 16.71 11.54
C ASN A 447 -3.76 17.68 11.84
N LYS A 448 -3.16 17.56 13.03
CA LYS A 448 -1.98 18.37 13.44
C LYS A 448 -0.78 18.25 12.49
N ASN A 449 -0.68 17.14 11.77
CA ASN A 449 0.35 16.83 10.79
C ASN A 449 -0.09 17.17 9.35
N GLY A 450 -1.17 17.94 9.15
CA GLY A 450 -1.62 18.32 7.82
C GLY A 450 -2.14 17.15 6.97
N ASP A 451 -2.51 16.03 7.59
CA ASP A 451 -2.92 14.79 6.94
C ASP A 451 -4.41 14.52 7.18
N PHE A 452 -5.05 13.76 6.28
CA PHE A 452 -6.36 13.14 6.56
C PHE A 452 -6.16 11.84 7.34
N GLU A 453 -7.17 11.43 8.11
CA GLU A 453 -7.12 10.21 8.94
C GLU A 453 -8.41 9.38 8.80
N ASN A 454 -8.94 9.30 7.58
CA ASN A 454 -10.25 8.70 7.31
C ASN A 454 -10.24 7.16 7.26
N GLY A 455 -9.08 6.52 7.48
CA GLY A 455 -8.92 5.07 7.38
C GLY A 455 -8.69 4.59 5.95
N TYR A 456 -8.85 3.28 5.73
CA TYR A 456 -8.73 2.64 4.42
C TYR A 456 -9.83 1.61 4.24
N ASP A 457 -10.31 1.46 3.01
CA ASP A 457 -11.10 0.29 2.62
C ASP A 457 -10.15 -0.84 2.21
N LEU A 458 -10.43 -2.06 2.69
CA LEU A 458 -9.77 -3.27 2.22
C LEU A 458 -10.54 -3.81 1.01
N ILE A 459 -9.86 -3.92 -0.12
CA ILE A 459 -10.44 -4.34 -1.40
C ILE A 459 -9.84 -5.66 -1.87
N MET A 460 -10.65 -6.42 -2.63
CA MET A 460 -10.22 -7.62 -3.33
C MET A 460 -10.58 -7.54 -4.82
N TRP A 461 -9.69 -8.00 -5.69
CA TRP A 461 -9.96 -8.08 -7.13
C TRP A 461 -10.71 -9.37 -7.45
N LYS A 462 -12.02 -9.28 -7.63
CA LYS A 462 -12.88 -10.41 -7.97
C LYS A 462 -12.90 -10.69 -9.46
N LYS A 463 -13.04 -11.97 -9.81
CA LYS A 463 -13.18 -12.41 -11.20
C LYS A 463 -14.49 -11.87 -11.79
N ASN A 464 -14.41 -11.28 -12.98
CA ASN A 464 -15.58 -10.95 -13.79
C ASN A 464 -15.30 -11.31 -15.26
N GLY A 465 -15.67 -12.53 -15.65
CA GLY A 465 -15.28 -13.07 -16.95
C GLY A 465 -13.76 -13.21 -17.07
N ASP A 466 -13.19 -12.57 -18.08
CA ASP A 466 -11.74 -12.53 -18.35
C ASP A 466 -11.01 -11.36 -17.67
N GLU A 467 -11.76 -10.45 -17.03
CA GLU A 467 -11.24 -9.27 -16.32
C GLU A 467 -11.41 -9.42 -14.79
N ARG A 468 -10.96 -8.40 -14.07
CA ARG A 468 -11.17 -8.22 -12.63
C ARG A 468 -12.02 -6.98 -12.33
N ILE A 469 -12.73 -7.02 -11.21
CA ILE A 469 -13.44 -5.88 -10.63
C ILE A 469 -13.10 -5.74 -9.15
N LEU A 470 -13.23 -4.53 -8.62
CA LEU A 470 -13.06 -4.25 -7.20
C LEU A 470 -14.31 -4.62 -6.41
N ASP A 471 -14.11 -5.18 -5.22
CA ASP A 471 -15.13 -5.24 -4.18
C ASP A 471 -14.51 -4.91 -2.83
N VAL A 472 -15.24 -4.14 -2.02
CA VAL A 472 -14.84 -3.79 -0.66
C VAL A 472 -15.16 -4.99 0.24
N VAL A 473 -14.10 -5.62 0.73
CA VAL A 473 -14.13 -6.83 1.56
C VAL A 473 -13.70 -6.57 3.00
N GLY A 474 -13.52 -5.31 3.39
CA GLY A 474 -13.21 -4.94 4.76
C GLY A 474 -12.83 -3.48 4.87
N GLN A 475 -12.33 -3.09 6.04
CA GLN A 475 -11.83 -1.75 6.32
C GLN A 475 -10.77 -1.76 7.41
N TYR A 476 -9.87 -0.79 7.39
CA TYR A 476 -8.93 -0.51 8.47
C TYR A 476 -9.29 0.81 9.16
N LEU A 477 -9.53 0.72 10.47
CA LEU A 477 -9.93 1.83 11.31
C LEU A 477 -8.70 2.36 12.06
N ILE A 478 -8.25 3.57 11.72
CA ILE A 478 -7.11 4.23 12.37
C ILE A 478 -7.37 4.48 13.86
N SER A 479 -8.60 4.84 14.22
CA SER A 479 -8.99 5.25 15.57
C SER A 479 -8.73 4.20 16.65
N ASN A 480 -8.86 2.91 16.32
CA ASN A 480 -8.63 1.80 17.24
C ASN A 480 -7.53 0.83 16.75
N ASN A 481 -6.82 1.18 15.66
CA ASN A 481 -5.78 0.35 15.05
C ASN A 481 -6.26 -1.09 14.79
N SER A 482 -7.43 -1.25 14.15
CA SER A 482 -8.02 -2.56 13.87
C SER A 482 -8.35 -2.75 12.39
N ILE A 483 -8.22 -3.98 11.93
CA ILE A 483 -8.69 -4.41 10.61
C ILE A 483 -9.95 -5.24 10.78
N ASN A 484 -10.99 -4.90 10.03
CA ASN A 484 -12.24 -5.65 9.97
C ASN A 484 -12.37 -6.26 8.59
N VAL A 485 -12.33 -7.59 8.50
CA VAL A 485 -12.50 -8.33 7.25
C VAL A 485 -13.92 -8.89 7.17
N TYR A 486 -14.59 -8.64 6.05
CA TYR A 486 -15.90 -9.18 5.72
C TYR A 486 -15.72 -10.56 5.07
N GLU A 487 -15.45 -11.58 5.88
CA GLU A 487 -15.13 -12.94 5.42
C GLU A 487 -16.12 -13.50 4.39
N GLN A 488 -17.41 -13.22 4.55
CA GLN A 488 -18.46 -13.63 3.62
C GLN A 488 -18.32 -13.05 2.20
N LYS A 489 -17.54 -11.98 2.04
CA LYS A 489 -17.26 -11.36 0.74
C LYS A 489 -15.93 -11.82 0.16
N VAL A 490 -15.06 -12.50 0.90
CA VAL A 490 -13.75 -12.93 0.42
C VAL A 490 -13.90 -14.23 -0.39
N SER A 491 -13.26 -14.29 -1.56
CA SER A 491 -13.35 -15.44 -2.46
C SER A 491 -11.99 -15.80 -3.08
N TRP A 492 -11.37 -16.89 -2.62
CA TRP A 492 -10.07 -17.35 -3.12
C TRP A 492 -10.19 -18.19 -4.38
N PHE A 493 -9.28 -18.01 -5.33
CA PHE A 493 -9.33 -18.67 -6.65
C PHE A 493 -9.21 -20.20 -6.60
N ASN A 494 -8.52 -20.76 -5.60
CA ASN A 494 -8.31 -22.21 -5.46
C ASN A 494 -9.39 -22.93 -4.61
N ASN A 495 -10.54 -22.30 -4.36
CA ASN A 495 -11.60 -22.86 -3.48
C ASN A 495 -12.68 -23.68 -4.21
N THR A 496 -12.27 -24.77 -4.85
CA THR A 496 -13.19 -25.89 -5.14
C THR A 496 -12.85 -27.09 -4.28
N HIS A 497 -13.08 -26.99 -2.96
CA HIS A 497 -13.38 -28.16 -2.15
C HIS A 497 -14.58 -27.84 -1.25
N ASN A 498 -15.77 -28.23 -1.68
CA ASN A 498 -16.92 -28.32 -0.80
C ASN A 498 -16.67 -29.47 0.18
N TYR A 499 -16.30 -29.19 1.42
CA TYR A 499 -16.32 -30.20 2.48
C TYR A 499 -17.68 -30.19 3.17
N ILE A 500 -18.33 -31.35 3.21
CA ILE A 500 -19.48 -31.57 4.10
C ILE A 500 -18.93 -31.67 5.52
N VAL A 501 -19.15 -30.66 6.35
CA VAL A 501 -18.90 -30.78 7.79
C VAL A 501 -20.06 -31.57 8.38
N LYS A 502 -19.80 -32.85 8.68
CA LYS A 502 -20.69 -33.64 9.55
C LYS A 502 -20.32 -33.31 10.99
N ASP A 503 -21.06 -32.38 11.59
CA ASP A 503 -21.02 -32.23 13.03
C ASP A 503 -21.80 -33.42 13.64
N TRP A 504 -21.20 -34.17 14.58
CA TRP A 504 -21.85 -35.37 15.17
C TRP A 504 -22.95 -34.97 16.17
N ILE A 505 -23.10 -33.69 16.47
CA ILE A 505 -24.03 -33.22 17.51
C ILE A 505 -25.28 -32.65 16.84
N LEU A 506 -26.35 -33.46 16.84
CA LEU A 506 -27.75 -33.12 16.55
C LEU A 506 -28.12 -32.84 15.08
N THR A 507 -28.51 -33.90 14.34
CA THR A 507 -29.51 -33.98 13.23
C THR A 507 -29.67 -32.87 12.17
N ASN A 508 -28.83 -31.83 12.12
CA ASN A 508 -28.87 -30.77 11.14
C ASN A 508 -27.57 -30.79 10.34
N VAL A 509 -27.65 -31.30 9.10
CA VAL A 509 -26.56 -31.16 8.13
C VAL A 509 -26.47 -29.67 7.76
N HIS A 510 -25.46 -28.97 8.28
CA HIS A 510 -25.10 -27.64 7.80
C HIS A 510 -24.03 -27.77 6.71
N LEU A 511 -24.33 -27.30 5.51
CA LEU A 511 -23.31 -27.01 4.50
C LEU A 511 -22.53 -25.77 4.98
N SER A 512 -21.44 -25.98 5.72
CA SER A 512 -20.47 -24.93 5.95
C SER A 512 -19.49 -24.89 4.78
N LEU A 513 -19.54 -23.84 3.97
CA LEU A 513 -18.47 -23.50 3.03
C LEU A 513 -17.22 -23.16 3.86
N GLN A 514 -16.32 -24.11 4.06
CA GLN A 514 -14.99 -23.78 4.56
C GLN A 514 -14.19 -23.16 3.42
N ILE A 515 -14.10 -21.84 3.44
CA ILE A 515 -13.21 -21.05 2.61
C ILE A 515 -11.77 -21.44 2.99
N LYS A 516 -11.04 -22.15 2.13
CA LYS A 516 -9.65 -22.52 2.40
C LYS A 516 -8.75 -21.32 2.08
N VAL A 517 -8.34 -20.61 3.12
CA VAL A 517 -7.36 -19.53 3.03
C VAL A 517 -6.00 -20.12 2.59
N PRO A 518 -5.31 -19.55 1.58
CA PRO A 518 -3.97 -19.98 1.20
C PRO A 518 -3.00 -19.87 2.38
N GLU A 519 -2.23 -20.92 2.65
CA GLU A 519 -1.23 -20.88 3.72
C GLU A 519 0.06 -20.21 3.23
N SER A 520 0.63 -19.33 4.05
CA SER A 520 1.94 -18.73 3.83
C SER A 520 2.72 -18.72 5.15
N ARG A 521 3.28 -19.88 5.51
CA ARG A 521 4.00 -20.09 6.76
C ARG A 521 5.39 -20.66 6.51
N CYS A 522 6.36 -20.29 7.36
CA CYS A 522 7.71 -20.83 7.25
C CYS A 522 7.75 -22.33 7.59
N SER A 523 7.08 -22.68 8.70
CA SER A 523 6.98 -24.04 9.21
C SER A 523 5.54 -24.53 9.22
N LYS A 524 5.36 -25.82 8.91
CA LYS A 524 4.08 -26.51 9.07
C LYS A 524 3.66 -26.49 10.55
N LYS A 525 2.35 -26.55 10.80
CA LYS A 525 1.82 -26.65 12.16
C LYS A 525 2.37 -27.89 12.85
N CYS A 526 2.73 -27.75 14.12
CA CYS A 526 3.16 -28.90 14.90
C CYS A 526 1.98 -29.83 15.20
N PRO A 527 2.09 -31.15 14.93
CA PRO A 527 1.04 -32.08 15.29
C PRO A 527 0.93 -32.22 16.81
N LYS A 528 -0.20 -32.75 17.28
CA LYS A 528 -0.39 -33.13 18.68
C LYS A 528 0.75 -34.05 19.15
N GLY A 529 1.11 -33.92 20.42
CA GLY A 529 2.24 -34.64 21.04
C GLY A 529 3.61 -34.04 20.74
N THR A 530 3.63 -32.92 20.00
CA THR A 530 4.84 -32.13 19.76
C THR A 530 4.61 -30.68 20.16
N HIS A 531 5.69 -29.96 20.42
CA HIS A 531 5.69 -28.52 20.67
C HIS A 531 6.66 -27.80 19.73
N LYS A 532 6.48 -26.48 19.60
CA LYS A 532 7.36 -25.63 18.79
C LYS A 532 8.73 -25.47 19.43
N HIS A 533 9.77 -25.60 18.63
CA HIS A 533 11.13 -25.17 18.94
C HIS A 533 11.56 -24.12 17.92
N ILE A 534 11.58 -22.86 18.36
CA ILE A 534 11.85 -21.71 17.50
C ILE A 534 13.30 -21.76 17.01
N LEU A 535 13.51 -21.55 15.72
CA LEU A 535 14.83 -21.49 15.09
C LEU A 535 15.40 -20.06 15.21
N ASN A 536 16.62 -19.83 14.73
CA ASN A 536 17.23 -18.49 14.71
C ASN A 536 16.40 -17.45 13.92
N ILE A 537 15.52 -17.91 13.02
CA ILE A 537 14.51 -17.06 12.37
C ILE A 537 13.21 -17.20 13.18
N THR A 538 12.77 -16.11 13.81
CA THR A 538 11.70 -16.10 14.81
C THR A 538 10.38 -16.72 14.36
N CYS A 539 10.01 -16.65 13.07
CA CYS A 539 8.77 -17.23 12.55
C CYS A 539 8.89 -18.71 12.13
N CYS A 540 10.11 -19.26 12.11
CA CYS A 540 10.38 -20.64 11.72
C CYS A 540 10.65 -21.49 12.95
N HIS A 541 10.08 -22.69 12.97
CA HIS A 541 10.24 -23.63 14.07
C HIS A 541 10.34 -25.07 13.56
N THR A 542 10.91 -25.94 14.39
CA THR A 542 10.77 -27.39 14.26
C THR A 542 9.80 -27.90 15.33
N CYS A 543 9.27 -29.10 15.12
CA CYS A 543 8.36 -29.73 16.07
C CYS A 543 9.10 -30.81 16.84
N ILE A 544 9.17 -30.65 18.16
CA ILE A 544 9.85 -31.59 19.07
C ILE A 544 8.81 -32.35 19.86
N LYS A 545 8.94 -33.69 19.94
CA LYS A 545 8.05 -34.53 20.74
C LYS A 545 8.13 -34.16 22.21
N CYS A 546 6.99 -34.14 22.91
CA CYS A 546 6.96 -33.90 24.34
C CYS A 546 7.79 -34.95 25.10
N ALA A 547 8.41 -34.53 26.20
CA ALA A 547 9.13 -35.43 27.08
C ALA A 547 8.17 -36.43 27.78
N ALA A 548 8.73 -37.50 28.34
CA ALA A 548 7.96 -38.42 29.17
C ALA A 548 7.33 -37.67 30.36
N GLY A 549 6.05 -37.91 30.63
CA GLY A 549 5.29 -37.16 31.64
C GLY A 549 4.76 -35.81 31.15
N GLU A 550 4.98 -35.43 29.89
CA GLU A 550 4.41 -34.23 29.26
C GLU A 550 3.58 -34.60 28.03
N TYR A 551 2.54 -33.83 27.75
CA TYR A 551 1.65 -34.03 26.60
C TYR A 551 1.30 -32.74 25.86
N SER A 552 0.90 -32.88 24.61
CA SER A 552 0.38 -31.82 23.75
C SER A 552 -0.90 -32.33 23.07
N ASP A 553 -2.05 -31.81 23.48
CA ASP A 553 -3.38 -32.26 23.06
C ASP A 553 -3.96 -31.43 21.90
N GLN A 554 -3.30 -30.32 21.56
CA GLN A 554 -3.67 -29.41 20.48
C GLN A 554 -2.54 -29.28 19.47
N GLU A 555 -2.88 -28.98 18.22
CA GLU A 555 -1.89 -28.66 17.20
C GLU A 555 -1.26 -27.29 17.46
N ASP A 556 -0.03 -27.11 16.98
CA ASP A 556 0.70 -25.85 16.97
C ASP A 556 0.95 -25.24 18.37
N GLN A 557 0.93 -26.07 19.43
CA GLN A 557 1.24 -25.66 20.81
C GLN A 557 2.69 -25.16 20.97
N ALA A 558 2.85 -24.10 21.75
CA ALA A 558 4.17 -23.49 22.01
C ALA A 558 5.05 -24.36 22.93
N SER A 559 4.44 -25.00 23.93
CA SER A 559 5.10 -25.88 24.89
C SER A 559 4.19 -27.03 25.30
N CYS A 560 4.77 -28.14 25.78
CA CYS A 560 4.00 -29.25 26.32
C CYS A 560 3.50 -28.96 27.73
N THR A 561 2.42 -29.64 28.11
CA THR A 561 1.82 -29.56 29.45
C THR A 561 2.25 -30.77 30.27
N LYS A 562 2.62 -30.55 31.54
CA LYS A 562 2.99 -31.64 32.46
C LYS A 562 1.75 -32.41 32.95
N CYS A 563 1.88 -33.73 33.01
CA CYS A 563 0.96 -34.61 33.72
C CYS A 563 1.01 -34.35 35.22
N LEU A 564 -0.14 -34.12 35.86
CA LEU A 564 -0.22 -33.90 37.31
C LEU A 564 -0.14 -35.23 38.09
N ASN A 565 -0.96 -36.22 37.72
CA ASN A 565 -1.01 -37.56 38.34
C ASN A 565 -0.97 -38.63 37.25
N GLY A 566 0.19 -38.87 36.64
CA GLY A 566 0.27 -39.82 35.53
C GLY A 566 1.51 -39.69 34.64
N THR A 567 1.49 -40.39 33.50
CA THR A 567 2.47 -40.24 32.43
C THR A 567 1.77 -39.99 31.09
N SER A 568 2.50 -39.48 30.10
CA SER A 568 1.95 -39.30 28.76
C SER A 568 1.78 -40.63 28.03
N ASN A 569 0.78 -40.71 27.14
CA ASN A 569 0.61 -41.87 26.25
C ASN A 569 1.76 -41.96 25.22
N ALA A 570 1.85 -43.06 24.48
CA ALA A 570 2.94 -43.33 23.53
C ALA A 570 3.17 -42.19 22.50
N ASP A 571 2.09 -41.55 22.05
CA ASP A 571 2.14 -40.45 21.09
C ASP A 571 2.24 -39.06 21.75
N SER A 572 2.30 -39.02 23.08
CA SER A 572 2.36 -37.79 23.89
C SER A 572 1.19 -36.83 23.69
N THR A 573 0.04 -37.32 23.23
CA THR A 573 -1.14 -36.52 22.92
C THR A 573 -2.08 -36.29 24.11
N LYS A 574 -1.96 -37.09 25.17
CA LYS A 574 -2.76 -36.96 26.38
C LYS A 574 -2.05 -37.53 27.60
N CYS A 575 -2.48 -37.09 28.78
CA CYS A 575 -2.06 -37.68 30.03
C CYS A 575 -2.86 -38.97 30.33
N VAL A 576 -2.19 -39.96 30.90
CA VAL A 576 -2.77 -41.22 31.37
C VAL A 576 -2.44 -41.35 32.84
N GLU A 577 -3.47 -41.54 33.68
CA GLU A 577 -3.28 -41.69 35.12
C GLU A 577 -2.45 -42.94 35.44
N TRP A 578 -1.60 -42.84 36.46
CA TRP A 578 -0.98 -44.02 37.03
C TRP A 578 -2.10 -44.90 37.60
N LYS A 579 -2.20 -46.15 37.13
CA LYS A 579 -3.12 -47.09 37.77
C LYS A 579 -2.64 -47.30 39.19
N ASP A 580 -3.52 -47.14 40.17
CA ASP A 580 -3.27 -47.51 41.56
C ASP A 580 -2.85 -48.98 41.61
N CYS A 581 -1.53 -49.16 41.72
CA CYS A 581 -0.90 -50.46 41.80
C CYS A 581 -1.24 -51.12 43.17
N GLU A 582 -1.78 -50.39 44.16
CA GLU A 582 -2.12 -50.91 45.51
C GLU A 582 -2.88 -52.24 45.48
N GLY A 583 -3.95 -52.37 44.68
CA GLY A 583 -4.74 -53.61 44.65
C GLY A 583 -4.00 -54.82 44.09
N THR A 584 -3.05 -54.61 43.17
CA THR A 584 -2.31 -55.71 42.50
C THR A 584 -1.13 -56.17 43.35
N TYR A 585 -0.52 -55.25 44.11
CA TYR A 585 0.57 -55.53 45.02
C TYR A 585 0.06 -56.17 46.32
N VAL A 586 -1.08 -55.70 46.85
CA VAL A 586 -1.73 -56.31 48.03
C VAL A 586 -2.24 -57.71 47.70
N ALA A 587 -2.85 -57.93 46.53
CA ALA A 587 -3.30 -59.26 46.11
C ALA A 587 -2.13 -60.25 45.90
N LYS A 588 -1.02 -59.80 45.30
CA LYS A 588 0.20 -60.63 45.18
C LYS A 588 0.87 -60.88 46.53
N ALA A 589 0.91 -59.89 47.42
CA ALA A 589 1.46 -60.05 48.77
C ALA A 589 0.58 -60.96 49.65
N GLN A 590 -0.75 -60.94 49.49
CA GLN A 590 -1.67 -61.86 50.18
C GLN A 590 -1.54 -63.29 49.67
N LEU A 591 -1.48 -63.51 48.35
CA LEU A 591 -1.18 -64.82 47.76
C LEU A 591 0.16 -65.38 48.25
N LEU A 592 1.19 -64.53 48.34
CA LEU A 592 2.49 -64.91 48.88
C LEU A 592 2.41 -65.20 50.40
N ALA A 593 1.67 -64.41 51.17
CA ALA A 593 1.50 -64.64 52.60
C ALA A 593 0.75 -65.95 52.91
N GLU A 594 -0.22 -66.33 52.05
CA GLU A 594 -0.93 -67.62 52.12
C GLU A 594 0.00 -68.79 51.75
N GLU A 595 0.82 -68.67 50.70
CA GLU A 595 1.86 -69.67 50.37
C GLU A 595 2.91 -69.82 51.49
N LEU A 596 3.32 -68.71 52.11
CA LEU A 596 4.28 -68.70 53.21
C LEU A 596 3.69 -69.19 54.55
N GLN A 597 2.36 -69.19 54.72
CA GLN A 597 1.65 -69.77 55.87
C GLN A 597 1.43 -71.28 55.73
N ALA A 598 1.28 -71.80 54.51
CA ALA A 598 1.15 -73.23 54.25
C ALA A 598 2.40 -74.03 54.67
N ASP A 599 3.59 -73.42 54.59
CA ASP A 599 4.88 -74.04 54.96
C ASP A 599 5.19 -74.03 56.47
N VAL A 600 4.49 -73.22 57.28
CA VAL A 600 4.74 -73.19 58.75
C VAL A 600 4.06 -74.36 59.47
N SER A 601 3.15 -75.08 58.81
CA SER A 601 2.45 -76.26 59.35
C SER A 601 3.23 -77.58 59.26
N SER A 602 4.32 -77.66 58.50
CA SER A 602 5.19 -78.84 58.47
C SER A 602 6.44 -78.58 59.28
N GLY A 603 6.38 -78.87 60.58
CA GLY A 603 7.53 -78.69 61.47
C GLY A 603 8.71 -79.58 61.06
N GLU A 604 9.85 -78.97 60.75
CA GLU A 604 11.19 -79.28 61.30
C GLU A 604 12.26 -78.29 60.77
N PRO A 605 13.44 -78.18 61.41
CA PRO A 605 14.22 -76.94 61.46
C PRO A 605 15.47 -76.99 60.58
N ASP A 606 15.56 -76.08 59.61
CA ASP A 606 16.87 -75.53 59.21
C ASP A 606 16.72 -74.04 58.87
N LEU A 607 17.01 -73.21 59.86
CA LEU A 607 16.81 -71.77 59.82
C LEU A 607 17.63 -71.10 58.69
N VAL A 608 18.78 -71.68 58.32
CA VAL A 608 19.67 -71.11 57.30
C VAL A 608 19.14 -71.38 55.90
N THR A 609 18.71 -72.61 55.62
CA THR A 609 18.10 -72.99 54.34
C THR A 609 16.79 -72.23 54.12
N TRP A 610 16.00 -72.06 55.19
CA TRP A 610 14.79 -71.25 55.19
C TRP A 610 15.06 -69.76 54.87
N ILE A 611 16.10 -69.15 55.45
CA ILE A 611 16.47 -67.75 55.17
C ILE A 611 16.96 -67.59 53.73
N VAL A 612 17.75 -68.53 53.19
CA VAL A 612 18.32 -68.45 51.84
C VAL A 612 17.25 -68.57 50.77
N GLU A 613 16.32 -69.51 50.89
CA GLU A 613 15.20 -69.64 49.95
C GLU A 613 14.28 -68.40 49.98
N ARG A 614 14.06 -67.81 51.16
CA ARG A 614 13.29 -66.56 51.32
C ARG A 614 14.00 -65.34 50.70
N CYS A 615 15.32 -65.26 50.78
CA CYS A 615 16.10 -64.20 50.13
C CYS A 615 16.10 -64.31 48.60
N ILE A 616 16.20 -65.52 48.05
CA ILE A 616 16.16 -65.76 46.60
C ILE A 616 14.79 -65.37 46.03
N VAL A 617 13.71 -65.75 46.72
CA VAL A 617 12.34 -65.36 46.34
C VAL A 617 12.16 -63.84 46.43
N ALA A 618 12.71 -63.19 47.45
CA ALA A 618 12.65 -61.72 47.58
C ALA A 618 13.42 -60.99 46.46
N GLU A 619 14.55 -61.53 46.02
CA GLU A 619 15.38 -60.94 44.95
C GLU A 619 14.77 -61.14 43.57
N ASP A 620 14.16 -62.30 43.31
CA ASP A 620 13.41 -62.58 42.08
C ASP A 620 12.11 -61.76 41.98
N ILE A 621 11.50 -61.44 43.13
CA ILE A 621 10.38 -60.49 43.24
C ILE A 621 10.84 -59.06 42.92
N ARG A 622 11.99 -58.62 43.45
CA ARG A 622 12.57 -57.30 43.14
C ARG A 622 12.82 -57.14 41.63
N LEU A 623 13.34 -58.18 40.98
CA LEU A 623 13.59 -58.21 39.53
C LEU A 623 12.30 -58.19 38.69
N ASN A 624 11.26 -58.92 39.11
CA ASN A 624 9.94 -58.91 38.46
C ASN A 624 9.17 -57.59 38.66
N LEU A 625 9.40 -56.88 39.77
CA LEU A 625 8.80 -55.57 40.03
C LEU A 625 9.46 -54.46 39.20
N LEU A 626 10.77 -54.53 38.96
CA LEU A 626 11.53 -53.59 38.13
C LEU A 626 11.23 -53.70 36.63
N THR A 627 10.59 -54.78 36.17
CA THR A 627 10.34 -55.09 34.76
C THR A 627 8.87 -54.93 34.34
N SER A 628 7.99 -54.49 35.26
CA SER A 628 6.57 -54.22 34.98
C SER A 628 6.30 -52.75 34.63
N ASP A 629 5.14 -52.44 34.02
CA ASP A 629 4.67 -51.09 33.63
C ASP A 629 4.52 -50.07 34.80
N CYS A 630 5.08 -50.34 35.98
CA CYS A 630 4.97 -49.57 37.22
C CYS A 630 6.41 -49.36 37.78
N PRO A 631 7.16 -48.32 37.37
CA PRO A 631 8.52 -48.09 37.87
C PRO A 631 8.49 -47.62 39.32
N LEU A 632 9.04 -48.43 40.23
CA LEU A 632 9.20 -48.08 41.64
C LEU A 632 10.25 -46.97 41.82
N GLN A 633 9.84 -45.82 42.36
CA GLN A 633 10.71 -44.94 43.13
C GLN A 633 10.60 -45.37 44.60
N MET A 634 11.40 -46.35 45.02
CA MET A 634 11.59 -46.66 46.44
C MET A 634 13.07 -46.55 46.78
N ASP A 635 13.40 -45.56 47.62
CA ASP A 635 14.61 -45.59 48.43
C ASP A 635 14.51 -46.79 49.37
N VAL A 636 15.33 -47.81 49.10
CA VAL A 636 15.40 -49.02 49.91
C VAL A 636 16.37 -48.76 51.07
N HIS A 637 15.83 -48.67 52.29
CA HIS A 637 16.60 -48.70 53.53
C HIS A 637 16.33 -49.97 54.32
#